data_AF-A0A2D8QF81-F1
#
_entry.id   AF-A0A2D8QF81-F1
#
_cell.length_a   1.000
_cell.length_b   1.000
_cell.length_c   1.000
_cell.angle_alpha   90.00
_cell.angle_beta   90.00
_cell.angle_gamma   90.00
#
_symmetry.space_group_name_H-M   'P 1'
#
loop_
_entity.id
_entity.type
_entity.pdbx_description
1 polymer ?
#
loop_
_entity_poly.entity_id
_entity_poly.type
_entity_poly.pdbx_seq_one_letter_code
_entity_poly.pdbx_strand_id
1 'polypeptide(L)'
;MTEDEYRSDVLASAASRAETRACGLREGFVEEVLDRLRDANELPDFELCPELVAGPSNKKLEIDAFAFDEADESFHLFVALHNGNAEMPPNLTRTEARDQGFNRLINVFECSRDGWLGSNIEESRPLWALARKLQRIESLSALRLHVVTDRCVSDKLRELPSGVTKDGLPITFQIWDVTRLKRIHEAGSARDDLIVNFSYVLGGGLPVLPGPVGSSGYSGYLAVVPAEVLADIYIRHGSRLLEGNVRTFLGRRSGVNKGIATTIAKEPERFFAYNNGIACTASGVEVFTGDSGALMIRSATDLQIVNGAQTTASLAAARRDKDRKDLSGVFVPMKLSVVQTDLALQMIPRISRFANSQNGVRPSDFFANHEFHRKIEGISRRILAPAVGASQVQTHWYYERARGQHLNDQAGMTDARKNQFLRLNPKHQVITKTDLAKVENCFDGLPEIACKGAEKSFTTFADRITKEWVEKKPLYGDDWFKSAVARRILFLATERLVSEAPWYVPGLRSQIVAYSLARLAILSRDRSIGGRLNYLRIWQMQSAGSVLEVQLALIAERMKQVICTPPLAGRSPSEWAKDQACPKVAFEAEIPVVDGFDAFLLPPDEAKAAIRDARAEGRIDDGIRAVSEVMSRSVASWIAVRDYAKEMRLLTPEDERALFPMITNPPKIPTDRQAERLLALLARCTGAGLSV
;
A
#
# COMPACT_ATOMS: atom_id res chain seq x y z
N MET A 1 -19.58 43.64 -10.61
CA MET A 1 -18.60 44.75 -10.72
C MET A 1 -18.12 44.83 -12.16
N THR A 2 -17.77 45.98 -12.73
CA THR A 2 -17.14 46.01 -14.09
C THR A 2 -15.67 45.59 -14.01
N GLU A 3 -15.02 45.28 -15.15
CA GLU A 3 -13.58 44.95 -15.14
C GLU A 3 -12.73 46.15 -14.69
N ASP A 4 -13.10 47.36 -15.12
CA ASP A 4 -12.43 48.60 -14.72
C ASP A 4 -12.58 48.88 -13.22
N GLU A 5 -13.79 48.75 -12.67
CA GLU A 5 -14.04 48.90 -11.22
C GLU A 5 -13.22 47.89 -10.41
N TYR A 6 -13.18 46.63 -10.84
CA TYR A 6 -12.41 45.59 -10.14
C TYR A 6 -10.91 45.86 -10.22
N ARG A 7 -10.41 46.29 -11.38
CA ARG A 7 -9.02 46.67 -11.54
C ARG A 7 -8.65 47.84 -10.62
N SER A 8 -9.49 48.87 -10.54
CA SER A 8 -9.27 50.00 -9.64
C SER A 8 -9.21 49.57 -8.18
N ASP A 9 -10.06 48.64 -7.74
CA ASP A 9 -10.01 48.06 -6.38
C ASP A 9 -8.70 47.31 -6.12
N VAL A 10 -8.28 46.45 -7.05
CA VAL A 10 -7.01 45.70 -6.94
C VAL A 10 -5.82 46.66 -6.87
N LEU A 11 -5.79 47.69 -7.72
CA LEU A 11 -4.71 48.68 -7.73
C LEU A 11 -4.68 49.55 -6.47
N ALA A 12 -5.85 49.92 -5.93
CA ALA A 12 -5.94 50.65 -4.67
C ALA A 12 -5.45 49.80 -3.48
N SER A 13 -5.82 48.52 -3.45
CA SER A 13 -5.35 47.56 -2.43
C SER A 13 -3.83 47.34 -2.54
N ALA A 14 -3.33 47.17 -3.76
CA ALA A 14 -1.91 47.04 -4.05
C ALA A 14 -1.11 48.28 -3.62
N ALA A 15 -1.65 49.49 -3.84
CA ALA A 15 -1.03 50.75 -3.42
C ALA A 15 -0.97 50.87 -1.89
N SER A 16 -2.08 50.55 -1.19
CA SER A 16 -2.12 50.54 0.28
C SER A 16 -1.12 49.53 0.87
N ARG A 17 -0.99 48.36 0.24
CA ARG A 17 -0.02 47.34 0.64
C ARG A 17 1.42 47.80 0.41
N ALA A 18 1.70 48.43 -0.74
CA ALA A 18 3.01 48.99 -1.05
C ALA A 18 3.45 50.05 -0.03
N GLU A 19 2.52 50.93 0.39
CA GLU A 19 2.77 51.92 1.45
C GLU A 19 3.06 51.25 2.80
N THR A 20 2.25 50.25 3.19
CA THR A 20 2.38 49.54 4.47
C THR A 20 3.69 48.75 4.57
N ARG A 21 4.10 48.11 3.47
CA ARG A 21 5.35 47.32 3.36
C ARG A 21 6.57 48.18 3.06
N ALA A 22 6.40 49.48 2.79
CA ALA A 22 7.43 50.38 2.28
C ALA A 22 8.15 49.81 1.05
N CYS A 23 7.39 49.27 0.08
CA CYS A 23 7.89 48.66 -1.15
C CYS A 23 7.33 49.32 -2.42
N GLY A 24 7.76 48.86 -3.60
CA GLY A 24 7.30 49.42 -4.87
C GLY A 24 5.88 48.99 -5.25
N LEU A 25 5.16 49.81 -6.03
CA LEU A 25 3.78 49.51 -6.47
C LEU A 25 3.64 48.14 -7.16
N ARG A 26 4.64 47.75 -7.96
CA ARG A 26 4.66 46.44 -8.61
C ARG A 26 4.74 45.29 -7.59
N GLU A 27 5.55 45.44 -6.56
CA GLU A 27 5.72 44.43 -5.52
C GLU A 27 4.44 44.30 -4.69
N GLY A 28 3.84 45.44 -4.30
CA GLY A 28 2.52 45.45 -3.65
C GLY A 28 1.42 44.80 -4.50
N PHE A 29 1.44 45.01 -5.82
CA PHE A 29 0.51 44.37 -6.76
C PHE A 29 0.70 42.85 -6.82
N VAL A 30 1.94 42.38 -6.92
CA VAL A 30 2.25 40.94 -6.92
C VAL A 30 1.75 40.29 -5.63
N GLU A 31 2.11 40.86 -4.49
CA GLU A 31 1.73 40.31 -3.19
C GLU A 31 0.21 40.26 -3.02
N GLU A 32 -0.50 41.34 -3.39
CA GLU A 32 -1.96 41.40 -3.31
C GLU A 32 -2.64 40.36 -4.20
N VAL A 33 -2.20 40.22 -5.45
CA VAL A 33 -2.81 39.24 -6.37
C VAL A 33 -2.50 37.80 -5.95
N LEU A 34 -1.26 37.51 -5.54
CA LEU A 34 -0.89 36.16 -5.11
C LEU A 34 -1.59 35.76 -3.80
N ASP A 35 -1.80 36.70 -2.87
CA ASP A 35 -2.62 36.45 -1.67
C ASP A 35 -4.07 36.11 -2.05
N ARG A 36 -4.70 36.90 -2.95
CA ARG A 36 -6.07 36.60 -3.42
C ARG A 36 -6.16 35.21 -4.07
N LEU A 37 -5.14 34.80 -4.82
CA LEU A 37 -5.07 33.47 -5.45
C LEU A 37 -4.81 32.35 -4.44
N ARG A 38 -3.95 32.57 -3.44
CA ARG A 38 -3.71 31.63 -2.34
C ARG A 38 -4.99 31.43 -1.53
N ASP A 39 -5.67 32.51 -1.16
CA ASP A 39 -6.90 32.47 -0.38
C ASP A 39 -8.05 31.78 -1.15
N ALA A 40 -8.00 31.80 -2.48
CA ALA A 40 -8.88 31.02 -3.37
C ALA A 40 -8.43 29.55 -3.57
N ASN A 41 -7.36 29.10 -2.91
CA ASN A 41 -6.71 27.80 -3.11
C ASN A 41 -6.24 27.52 -4.56
N GLU A 42 -5.96 28.56 -5.35
CA GLU A 42 -5.41 28.41 -6.71
C GLU A 42 -3.88 28.28 -6.71
N LEU A 43 -3.22 28.67 -5.61
CA LEU A 43 -1.75 28.65 -5.46
C LEU A 43 -1.34 28.11 -4.08
N PRO A 44 -0.21 27.38 -3.99
CA PRO A 44 0.42 27.04 -2.71
C PRO A 44 1.03 28.28 -2.03
N ASP A 45 1.55 28.10 -0.81
CA ASP A 45 2.32 29.16 -0.12
C ASP A 45 3.50 29.64 -0.98
N PHE A 46 3.61 30.95 -1.12
CA PHE A 46 4.59 31.61 -1.99
C PHE A 46 5.56 32.50 -1.20
N GLU A 47 6.73 32.73 -1.78
CA GLU A 47 7.77 33.61 -1.27
C GLU A 47 8.00 34.75 -2.29
N LEU A 48 8.02 36.00 -1.84
CA LEU A 48 8.35 37.15 -2.68
C LEU A 48 9.85 37.18 -3.02
N CYS A 49 10.16 37.54 -4.26
CA CYS A 49 11.52 37.66 -4.77
C CYS A 49 11.57 38.70 -5.91
N PRO A 50 11.31 39.99 -5.65
CA PRO A 50 11.28 41.04 -6.66
C PRO A 50 12.70 41.39 -7.14
N GLU A 51 13.12 40.81 -8.25
CA GLU A 51 14.50 40.91 -8.74
C GLU A 51 14.57 41.02 -10.27
N LEU A 52 15.38 41.97 -10.76
CA LEU A 52 15.69 42.17 -12.18
C LEU A 52 17.20 42.24 -12.36
N VAL A 53 17.77 41.29 -13.09
CA VAL A 53 19.23 41.15 -13.28
C VAL A 53 19.55 40.88 -14.75
N ALA A 54 20.70 41.37 -15.20
CA ALA A 54 21.28 41.00 -16.49
C ALA A 54 22.06 39.69 -16.36
N GLY A 55 21.63 38.67 -17.09
CA GLY A 55 22.26 37.35 -17.13
C GLY A 55 23.33 37.21 -18.21
N PRO A 56 23.75 35.95 -18.47
CA PRO A 56 24.70 35.64 -19.55
C PRO A 56 24.25 36.23 -20.88
N SER A 57 25.19 36.83 -21.62
CA SER A 57 24.94 37.47 -22.92
C SER A 57 23.86 38.58 -22.85
N ASN A 58 23.75 39.27 -21.71
CA ASN A 58 22.82 40.37 -21.46
C ASN A 58 21.33 39.96 -21.58
N LYS A 59 21.02 38.67 -21.38
CA LYS A 59 19.64 38.20 -21.27
C LYS A 59 18.99 38.79 -20.02
N LYS A 60 17.75 39.28 -20.12
CA LYS A 60 17.00 39.75 -18.95
C LYS A 60 16.49 38.58 -18.12
N LEU A 61 16.80 38.58 -16.84
CA LEU A 61 16.28 37.67 -15.82
C LEU A 61 15.41 38.50 -14.89
N GLU A 62 14.15 38.12 -14.76
CA GLU A 62 13.19 38.87 -13.97
C GLU A 62 12.23 37.90 -13.31
N ILE A 63 11.98 38.12 -12.02
CA ILE A 63 11.07 37.34 -11.19
C ILE A 63 10.51 38.26 -10.11
N ASP A 64 9.29 37.99 -9.68
CA ASP A 64 8.64 38.71 -8.58
C ASP A 64 8.30 37.81 -7.38
N ALA A 65 8.03 36.52 -7.62
CA ALA A 65 7.78 35.55 -6.56
C ALA A 65 8.02 34.10 -7.05
N PHE A 66 8.07 33.16 -6.11
CA PHE A 66 8.11 31.73 -6.40
C PHE A 66 7.35 30.91 -5.36
N ALA A 67 6.98 29.68 -5.71
CA ALA A 67 6.39 28.71 -4.79
C ALA A 67 6.81 27.28 -5.14
N PHE A 68 6.82 26.38 -4.16
CA PHE A 68 7.09 24.96 -4.37
C PHE A 68 5.92 24.14 -3.84
N ASP A 69 5.25 23.40 -4.74
CA ASP A 69 4.19 22.47 -4.35
C ASP A 69 4.82 21.12 -3.98
N GLU A 70 4.88 20.81 -2.69
CA GLU A 70 5.41 19.54 -2.19
C GLU A 70 4.56 18.33 -2.60
N ALA A 71 3.26 18.52 -2.87
CA ALA A 71 2.33 17.43 -3.17
C ALA A 71 2.57 16.83 -4.55
N ASP A 72 2.84 17.67 -5.55
CA ASP A 72 3.17 17.23 -6.91
C ASP A 72 4.66 17.39 -7.27
N GLU A 73 5.47 18.01 -6.40
CA GLU A 73 6.89 18.38 -6.62
C GLU A 73 7.10 19.36 -7.79
N SER A 74 6.13 20.23 -8.07
CA SER A 74 6.24 21.27 -9.09
C SER A 74 6.73 22.60 -8.52
N PHE A 75 7.44 23.36 -9.35
CA PHE A 75 7.98 24.66 -8.96
C PHE A 75 7.29 25.76 -9.74
N HIS A 76 6.74 26.76 -9.04
CA HIS A 76 6.03 27.88 -9.61
C HIS A 76 6.90 29.13 -9.59
N LEU A 77 6.99 29.84 -10.72
CA LEU A 77 7.67 31.13 -10.82
C LEU A 77 6.70 32.19 -11.35
N PHE A 78 6.74 33.38 -10.76
CA PHE A 78 5.79 34.46 -11.05
C PHE A 78 6.53 35.72 -11.51
N VAL A 79 5.98 36.39 -12.52
CA VAL A 79 6.41 37.71 -12.96
C VAL A 79 5.20 38.60 -13.24
N ALA A 80 5.27 39.86 -12.82
CA ALA A 80 4.23 40.85 -13.06
C ALA A 80 4.52 41.72 -14.29
N LEU A 81 3.54 41.81 -15.18
CA LEU A 81 3.46 42.83 -16.22
C LEU A 81 2.45 43.89 -15.78
N HIS A 82 2.88 44.72 -14.83
CA HIS A 82 2.08 45.75 -14.17
C HIS A 82 2.18 47.09 -14.91
N ASN A 83 1.04 47.62 -15.34
CA ASN A 83 0.92 48.95 -15.95
C ASN A 83 0.67 50.03 -14.89
N GLY A 84 -0.30 49.81 -14.00
CA GLY A 84 -0.56 50.67 -12.83
C GLY A 84 -1.20 52.03 -13.12
N ASN A 85 -1.50 52.35 -14.39
CA ASN A 85 -2.15 53.61 -14.74
C ASN A 85 -3.64 53.62 -14.34
N ALA A 86 -4.21 54.80 -14.09
CA ALA A 86 -5.62 54.94 -13.73
C ALA A 86 -6.57 54.47 -14.85
N GLU A 87 -6.23 54.77 -16.11
CA GLU A 87 -7.00 54.32 -17.27
C GLU A 87 -6.71 52.86 -17.63
N MET A 88 -7.71 52.17 -18.19
CA MET A 88 -7.59 50.78 -18.59
C MET A 88 -6.58 50.64 -19.75
N PRO A 89 -5.47 49.92 -19.56
CA PRO A 89 -4.46 49.74 -20.60
C PRO A 89 -4.97 48.81 -21.72
N PRO A 90 -4.38 48.88 -22.93
CA PRO A 90 -4.72 47.95 -24.01
C PRO A 90 -4.41 46.50 -23.60
N ASN A 91 -5.12 45.54 -24.21
CA ASN A 91 -4.92 44.11 -23.94
C ASN A 91 -3.46 43.68 -24.03
N LEU A 92 -3.04 42.78 -23.13
CA LEU A 92 -1.69 42.21 -23.17
C LEU A 92 -1.53 41.33 -24.42
N THR A 93 -0.47 41.59 -25.19
CA THR A 93 -0.19 40.84 -26.42
C THR A 93 0.57 39.55 -26.12
N ARG A 94 0.45 38.57 -27.03
CA ARG A 94 1.19 37.29 -26.94
C ARG A 94 2.70 37.49 -26.89
N THR A 95 3.21 38.47 -27.65
CA THR A 95 4.64 38.78 -27.72
C THR A 95 5.13 39.34 -26.39
N GLU A 96 4.38 40.25 -25.75
CA GLU A 96 4.72 40.76 -24.42
C GLU A 96 4.72 39.66 -23.36
N ALA A 97 3.66 38.84 -23.30
CA ALA A 97 3.57 37.73 -22.34
C ALA A 97 4.73 36.73 -22.50
N ARG A 98 5.12 36.42 -23.75
CA ARG A 98 6.22 35.50 -24.04
C ARG A 98 7.58 36.10 -23.72
N ASP A 99 7.88 37.28 -24.27
CA ASP A 99 9.24 37.83 -24.24
C ASP A 99 9.54 38.60 -22.95
N GLN A 100 8.53 39.27 -22.40
CA GLN A 100 8.68 40.03 -21.15
C GLN A 100 8.26 39.25 -19.91
N GLY A 101 7.42 38.22 -20.07
CA GLY A 101 7.04 37.33 -18.98
C GLY A 101 7.83 36.03 -18.99
N PHE A 102 7.33 35.04 -19.73
CA PHE A 102 7.77 33.65 -19.64
C PHE A 102 9.26 33.44 -19.95
N ASN A 103 9.80 34.08 -20.99
CA ASN A 103 11.22 33.92 -21.34
C ASN A 103 12.16 34.43 -20.24
N ARG A 104 11.76 35.49 -19.52
CA ARG A 104 12.57 36.02 -18.40
C ARG A 104 12.58 35.05 -17.22
N LEU A 105 11.44 34.44 -16.91
CA LEU A 105 11.34 33.38 -15.90
C LEU A 105 12.12 32.11 -16.29
N ILE A 106 12.05 31.69 -17.56
CA ILE A 106 12.85 30.56 -18.07
C ILE A 106 14.34 30.86 -17.87
N ASN A 107 14.80 32.06 -18.21
CA ASN A 107 16.20 32.45 -18.01
C ASN A 107 16.60 32.40 -16.53
N VAL A 108 15.73 32.81 -15.60
CA VAL A 108 15.96 32.69 -14.15
C VAL A 108 16.13 31.23 -13.74
N PHE A 109 15.25 30.35 -14.21
CA PHE A 109 15.32 28.92 -13.90
C PHE A 109 16.60 28.28 -14.46
N GLU A 110 16.90 28.50 -15.74
CA GLU A 110 18.09 27.95 -16.40
C GLU A 110 19.39 28.45 -15.73
N CYS A 111 19.53 29.75 -15.51
CA CYS A 111 20.73 30.31 -14.86
C CYS A 111 20.86 29.89 -13.39
N SER A 112 19.76 29.54 -12.74
CA SER A 112 19.77 28.96 -11.39
C SER A 112 20.32 27.54 -11.43
N ARG A 113 19.78 26.69 -12.31
CA ARG A 113 20.17 25.28 -12.49
C ARG A 113 21.61 25.12 -12.94
N ASP A 114 22.07 25.95 -13.86
CA ASP A 114 23.42 25.89 -14.45
C ASP A 114 24.51 26.47 -13.52
N GLY A 115 24.15 26.93 -12.32
CA GLY A 115 25.13 27.48 -11.38
C GLY A 115 25.40 28.98 -11.52
N TRP A 116 25.02 29.60 -12.64
CA TRP A 116 25.43 30.95 -13.00
C TRP A 116 25.02 32.00 -11.95
N LEU A 117 23.76 31.98 -11.51
CA LEU A 117 23.29 32.94 -10.50
C LEU A 117 24.05 32.77 -9.18
N GLY A 118 24.26 31.54 -8.71
CA GLY A 118 24.99 31.29 -7.46
C GLY A 118 26.42 31.85 -7.44
N SER A 119 27.04 32.03 -8.61
CA SER A 119 28.41 32.54 -8.76
C SER A 119 28.52 34.02 -9.15
N ASN A 120 27.43 34.65 -9.62
CA ASN A 120 27.47 35.99 -10.22
C ASN A 120 26.56 37.02 -9.55
N ILE A 121 25.78 36.63 -8.52
CA ILE A 121 25.00 37.56 -7.69
C ILE A 121 25.36 37.40 -6.21
N GLU A 122 25.18 38.47 -5.43
CA GLU A 122 25.50 38.52 -4.00
C GLU A 122 24.62 37.58 -3.16
N GLU A 123 25.20 36.93 -2.15
CA GLU A 123 24.51 35.95 -1.30
C GLU A 123 23.36 36.54 -0.46
N SER A 124 23.39 37.86 -0.24
CA SER A 124 22.34 38.60 0.49
C SER A 124 21.04 38.75 -0.32
N ARG A 125 21.07 38.51 -1.63
CA ARG A 125 19.91 38.74 -2.51
C ARG A 125 18.92 37.58 -2.48
N PRO A 126 17.60 37.85 -2.46
CA PRO A 126 16.57 36.80 -2.51
C PRO A 126 16.73 35.84 -3.69
N LEU A 127 17.13 36.37 -4.87
CA LEU A 127 17.36 35.57 -6.06
C LEU A 127 18.52 34.57 -5.89
N TRP A 128 19.53 34.88 -5.06
CA TRP A 128 20.62 33.95 -4.78
C TRP A 128 20.12 32.77 -3.93
N ALA A 129 19.32 33.05 -2.90
CA ALA A 129 18.70 32.01 -2.07
C ALA A 129 17.80 31.08 -2.90
N LEU A 130 16.99 31.66 -3.81
CA LEU A 130 16.19 30.89 -4.77
C LEU A 130 17.08 30.03 -5.69
N ALA A 131 18.15 30.59 -6.26
CA ALA A 131 19.05 29.86 -7.13
C ALA A 131 19.67 28.64 -6.43
N ARG A 132 20.09 28.79 -5.17
CA ARG A 132 20.61 27.69 -4.33
C ARG A 132 19.52 26.66 -4.00
N LYS A 133 18.28 27.09 -3.78
CA LYS A 133 17.12 26.19 -3.58
C LYS A 133 16.91 25.32 -4.83
N LEU A 134 16.86 25.92 -6.02
CA LEU A 134 16.69 25.22 -7.30
C LEU A 134 17.84 24.27 -7.67
N GLN A 135 19.07 24.56 -7.22
CA GLN A 135 20.23 23.66 -7.39
C GLN A 135 20.16 22.43 -6.50
N ARG A 136 19.67 22.59 -5.26
CA ARG A 136 19.58 21.49 -4.29
C ARG A 136 18.46 20.50 -4.61
N ILE A 137 17.44 20.94 -5.36
CA ILE A 137 16.35 20.06 -5.78
C ILE A 137 16.86 19.12 -6.88
N GLU A 138 16.98 17.83 -6.55
CA GLU A 138 17.48 16.81 -7.48
C GLU A 138 16.53 16.59 -8.66
N SER A 139 15.21 16.54 -8.41
CA SER A 139 14.19 16.30 -9.43
C SER A 139 12.95 17.15 -9.20
N LEU A 140 12.46 17.79 -10.27
CA LEU A 140 11.17 18.49 -10.32
C LEU A 140 10.18 17.72 -11.18
N SER A 141 8.88 17.86 -10.90
CA SER A 141 7.84 17.28 -11.74
C SER A 141 7.41 18.14 -12.91
N ALA A 142 7.32 19.44 -12.68
CA ALA A 142 7.02 20.44 -13.69
C ALA A 142 7.52 21.82 -13.24
N LEU A 143 7.77 22.68 -14.22
CA LEU A 143 7.97 24.12 -14.02
C LEU A 143 6.69 24.85 -14.43
N ARG A 144 6.08 25.58 -13.50
CA ARG A 144 4.84 26.33 -13.75
C ARG A 144 5.18 27.81 -13.78
N LEU A 145 5.00 28.43 -14.94
CA LEU A 145 5.35 29.82 -15.17
C LEU A 145 4.08 30.66 -15.22
N HIS A 146 4.03 31.68 -14.39
CA HIS A 146 2.86 32.52 -14.21
C HIS A 146 3.20 33.98 -14.54
N VAL A 147 2.40 34.58 -15.42
CA VAL A 147 2.40 36.02 -15.66
C VAL A 147 1.18 36.61 -14.99
N VAL A 148 1.39 37.59 -14.11
CA VAL A 148 0.31 38.33 -13.46
C VAL A 148 0.22 39.72 -14.07
N THR A 149 -0.97 40.21 -14.38
CA THR A 149 -1.13 41.52 -15.03
C THR A 149 -2.44 42.21 -14.65
N ASP A 150 -2.40 43.54 -14.61
CA ASP A 150 -3.56 44.43 -14.45
C ASP A 150 -4.21 44.79 -15.80
N ARG A 151 -3.88 44.06 -16.88
CA ARG A 151 -4.43 44.21 -18.24
C ARG A 151 -5.39 43.05 -18.52
N CYS A 152 -6.29 43.19 -19.51
CA CYS A 152 -7.08 42.06 -20.02
C CYS A 152 -6.32 41.27 -21.10
N VAL A 153 -6.69 39.99 -21.30
CA VAL A 153 -6.21 39.17 -22.42
C VAL A 153 -7.35 38.72 -23.33
N SER A 154 -7.07 38.60 -24.63
CA SER A 154 -8.00 37.96 -25.57
C SER A 154 -8.18 36.48 -25.28
N ASP A 155 -9.35 35.90 -25.57
CA ASP A 155 -9.63 34.47 -25.36
C ASP A 155 -8.59 33.53 -26.00
N LYS A 156 -8.06 33.91 -27.18
CA LYS A 156 -7.02 33.15 -27.90
C LYS A 156 -5.67 33.04 -27.17
N LEU A 157 -5.42 33.87 -26.16
CA LEU A 157 -4.19 33.88 -25.38
C LEU A 157 -4.32 33.10 -24.05
N ARG A 158 -5.52 32.60 -23.73
CA ARG A 158 -5.78 31.86 -22.48
C ARG A 158 -5.20 30.45 -22.47
N GLU A 159 -5.08 29.82 -23.64
CA GLU A 159 -4.42 28.52 -23.79
C GLU A 159 -3.07 28.69 -24.48
N LEU A 160 -2.00 28.53 -23.72
CA LEU A 160 -0.63 28.51 -24.24
C LEU A 160 -0.13 27.07 -24.30
N PRO A 161 0.48 26.65 -25.43
CA PRO A 161 1.02 25.30 -25.56
C PRO A 161 2.13 25.08 -24.52
N SER A 162 2.11 23.92 -23.86
CA SER A 162 3.14 23.51 -22.91
C SER A 162 4.51 23.44 -23.57
N GLY A 163 5.55 23.79 -22.81
CA GLY A 163 6.95 23.74 -23.25
C GLY A 163 7.74 22.65 -22.53
N VAL A 164 9.03 22.57 -22.82
CA VAL A 164 9.98 21.70 -22.13
C VAL A 164 11.30 22.45 -21.95
N THR A 165 11.96 22.34 -20.80
CA THR A 165 13.32 22.89 -20.61
C THR A 165 14.35 22.09 -21.41
N LYS A 166 15.59 22.60 -21.53
CA LYS A 166 16.72 21.86 -22.12
C LYS A 166 16.92 20.48 -21.47
N ASP A 167 16.65 20.40 -20.17
CA ASP A 167 16.80 19.17 -19.39
C ASP A 167 15.58 18.24 -19.46
N GLY A 168 14.58 18.54 -20.28
CA GLY A 168 13.40 17.68 -20.43
C GLY A 168 12.31 17.92 -19.36
N LEU A 169 12.40 18.98 -18.56
CA LEU A 169 11.38 19.29 -17.55
C LEU A 169 10.15 19.91 -18.22
N PRO A 170 8.93 19.37 -18.02
CA PRO A 170 7.71 19.96 -18.58
C PRO A 170 7.46 21.38 -18.05
N ILE A 171 7.07 22.29 -18.95
CA ILE A 171 6.74 23.68 -18.63
C ILE A 171 5.26 23.93 -18.91
N THR A 172 4.56 24.53 -17.96
CA THR A 172 3.21 25.07 -18.18
C THR A 172 3.23 26.59 -18.06
N PHE A 173 2.40 27.25 -18.87
CA PHE A 173 2.31 28.70 -18.93
C PHE A 173 0.91 29.14 -18.52
N GLN A 174 0.82 30.07 -17.58
CA GLN A 174 -0.45 30.62 -17.11
C GLN A 174 -0.40 32.14 -17.07
N ILE A 175 -1.50 32.78 -17.44
CA ILE A 175 -1.69 34.22 -17.30
C ILE A 175 -2.85 34.46 -16.33
N TRP A 176 -2.61 35.34 -15.37
CA TRP A 176 -3.58 35.86 -14.42
C TRP A 176 -3.88 37.30 -14.78
N ASP A 177 -4.95 37.50 -15.55
CA ASP A 177 -5.42 38.80 -16.03
C ASP A 177 -6.60 39.31 -15.18
N VAL A 178 -6.97 40.58 -15.37
CA VAL A 178 -8.08 41.22 -14.63
C VAL A 178 -9.37 40.41 -14.77
N THR A 179 -9.68 39.92 -15.98
CA THR A 179 -10.87 39.12 -16.25
C THR A 179 -10.95 37.87 -15.37
N ARG A 180 -9.83 37.13 -15.24
CA ARG A 180 -9.76 35.88 -14.49
C ARG A 180 -9.75 36.12 -12.99
N LEU A 181 -9.01 37.13 -12.54
CA LEU A 181 -8.98 37.54 -11.14
C LEU A 181 -10.36 38.00 -10.65
N LYS A 182 -11.07 38.76 -11.47
CA LYS A 182 -12.45 39.18 -11.19
C LYS A 182 -13.39 38.00 -11.06
N ARG A 183 -13.29 37.01 -11.96
CA ARG A 183 -14.11 35.79 -11.88
C ARG A 183 -13.92 35.07 -10.55
N ILE A 184 -12.68 34.89 -10.11
CA ILE A 184 -12.36 34.26 -8.82
C ILE A 184 -12.95 35.07 -7.65
N HIS A 185 -12.86 36.40 -7.72
CA HIS A 185 -13.42 37.29 -6.71
C HIS A 185 -14.95 37.25 -6.64
N GLU A 186 -15.64 37.36 -7.78
CA GLU A 186 -17.11 37.35 -7.85
C GLU A 186 -17.70 35.97 -7.54
N ALA A 187 -16.95 34.91 -7.79
CA ALA A 187 -17.37 33.53 -7.58
C ALA A 187 -17.42 33.09 -6.11
N GLY A 188 -16.95 33.91 -5.15
CA GLY A 188 -17.13 33.63 -3.71
C GLY A 188 -16.71 32.21 -3.29
N SER A 189 -15.54 31.77 -3.77
CA SER A 189 -14.99 30.40 -3.68
C SER A 189 -15.35 29.42 -4.81
N ALA A 190 -16.06 29.82 -5.88
CA ALA A 190 -16.13 29.00 -7.09
C ALA A 190 -14.81 29.10 -7.88
N ARG A 191 -14.14 27.95 -7.96
CA ARG A 191 -12.82 27.73 -8.56
C ARG A 191 -12.86 27.95 -10.07
N ASP A 192 -11.70 28.20 -10.68
CA ASP A 192 -11.60 28.19 -12.14
C ASP A 192 -11.76 26.74 -12.64
N ASP A 193 -12.81 26.47 -13.43
CA ASP A 193 -13.19 25.13 -13.88
C ASP A 193 -11.99 24.38 -14.48
N LEU A 194 -11.66 23.21 -13.92
CA LEU A 194 -10.58 22.38 -14.45
C LEU A 194 -11.10 21.63 -15.69
N ILE A 195 -10.76 22.11 -16.89
CA ILE A 195 -11.16 21.46 -18.13
C ILE A 195 -10.05 20.53 -18.64
N VAL A 196 -10.34 19.23 -18.70
CA VAL A 196 -9.48 18.23 -19.35
C VAL A 196 -9.97 18.00 -20.76
N ASN A 197 -9.12 18.29 -21.73
CA ASN A 197 -9.39 18.08 -23.15
C ASN A 197 -8.86 16.72 -23.60
N PHE A 198 -9.66 15.94 -24.33
CA PHE A 198 -9.28 14.66 -24.92
C PHE A 198 -9.22 14.71 -26.46
N SER A 199 -9.35 15.88 -27.07
CA SER A 199 -9.36 16.06 -28.54
C SER A 199 -8.08 15.60 -29.24
N TYR A 200 -6.95 15.57 -28.51
CA TYR A 200 -5.67 15.07 -29.00
C TYR A 200 -5.54 13.55 -28.95
N VAL A 201 -6.51 12.84 -28.36
CA VAL A 201 -6.58 11.38 -28.41
C VAL A 201 -7.01 10.93 -29.80
N LEU A 202 -6.45 9.80 -30.26
CA LEU A 202 -6.77 9.22 -31.57
C LEU A 202 -8.29 9.09 -31.76
N GLY A 203 -8.83 9.65 -32.86
CA GLY A 203 -10.27 9.72 -33.11
C GLY A 203 -10.98 10.96 -32.55
N GLY A 204 -10.24 11.95 -32.04
CA GLY A 204 -10.78 13.26 -31.64
C GLY A 204 -11.43 13.30 -30.24
N GLY A 205 -11.25 12.25 -29.45
CA GLY A 205 -11.83 12.11 -28.11
C GLY A 205 -11.45 10.78 -27.44
N LEU A 206 -11.84 10.60 -26.18
CA LEU A 206 -11.65 9.34 -25.45
C LEU A 206 -12.86 8.41 -25.68
N PRO A 207 -12.67 7.19 -26.24
CA PRO A 207 -13.76 6.22 -26.38
C PRO A 207 -14.31 5.77 -25.02
N VAL A 208 -15.63 5.74 -24.91
CA VAL A 208 -16.32 5.36 -23.66
C VAL A 208 -17.51 4.42 -23.90
N LEU A 209 -17.78 3.60 -22.89
CA LEU A 209 -18.99 2.81 -22.76
C LEU A 209 -19.90 3.46 -21.70
N PRO A 210 -21.12 3.90 -22.06
CA PRO A 210 -22.06 4.42 -21.07
C PRO A 210 -22.55 3.30 -20.15
N GLY A 211 -22.51 3.53 -18.84
CA GLY A 211 -23.11 2.63 -17.86
C GLY A 211 -24.62 2.82 -17.82
N PRO A 212 -25.41 1.75 -17.57
CA PRO A 212 -26.85 1.87 -17.38
C PRO A 212 -27.11 2.48 -16.00
N VAL A 213 -27.03 3.81 -15.94
CA VAL A 213 -27.38 4.59 -14.77
C VAL A 213 -28.74 5.20 -15.08
N GLY A 214 -29.79 4.79 -14.36
CA GLY A 214 -31.16 5.26 -14.63
C GLY A 214 -31.37 6.75 -14.31
N SER A 215 -32.57 7.13 -13.89
CA SER A 215 -32.93 8.50 -13.50
C SER A 215 -32.35 8.94 -12.13
N SER A 216 -31.15 8.48 -11.77
CA SER A 216 -30.53 8.66 -10.45
C SER A 216 -29.65 9.91 -10.32
N GLY A 217 -29.83 10.91 -11.20
CA GLY A 217 -29.16 12.22 -11.09
C GLY A 217 -27.66 12.24 -11.42
N TYR A 218 -27.10 11.17 -12.02
CA TYR A 218 -25.71 11.16 -12.49
C TYR A 218 -25.55 10.23 -13.71
N SER A 219 -24.53 10.51 -14.53
CA SER A 219 -24.15 9.68 -15.68
C SER A 219 -22.84 8.96 -15.39
N GLY A 220 -22.72 7.71 -15.85
CA GLY A 220 -21.54 6.89 -15.63
C GLY A 220 -20.93 6.43 -16.94
N TYR A 221 -19.60 6.45 -17.04
CA TYR A 221 -18.85 5.97 -18.20
C TYR A 221 -17.71 5.05 -17.77
N LEU A 222 -17.45 4.03 -18.59
CA LEU A 222 -16.25 3.21 -18.52
C LEU A 222 -15.37 3.54 -19.73
N ALA A 223 -14.07 3.68 -19.51
CA ALA A 223 -13.11 3.96 -20.57
C ALA A 223 -11.84 3.14 -20.37
N VAL A 224 -11.08 2.99 -21.44
CA VAL A 224 -9.71 2.49 -21.39
C VAL A 224 -8.81 3.65 -21.80
N VAL A 225 -8.08 4.21 -20.84
CA VAL A 225 -7.27 5.41 -21.04
C VAL A 225 -5.84 4.99 -21.36
N PRO A 226 -5.25 5.46 -22.47
CA PRO A 226 -3.82 5.28 -22.70
C PRO A 226 -3.01 5.91 -21.58
N ALA A 227 -1.99 5.21 -21.08
CA ALA A 227 -1.15 5.68 -19.99
C ALA A 227 -0.51 7.05 -20.25
N GLU A 228 -0.11 7.30 -21.50
CA GLU A 228 0.45 8.58 -21.93
C GLU A 228 -0.52 9.74 -21.71
N VAL A 229 -1.78 9.56 -22.12
CA VAL A 229 -2.83 10.57 -21.96
C VAL A 229 -3.04 10.89 -20.49
N LEU A 230 -3.15 9.85 -19.64
CA LEU A 230 -3.34 10.02 -18.21
C LEU A 230 -2.13 10.69 -17.53
N ALA A 231 -0.91 10.31 -17.93
CA ALA A 231 0.33 10.91 -17.45
C ALA A 231 0.42 12.39 -17.84
N ASP A 232 0.12 12.73 -19.10
CA ASP A 232 0.20 14.08 -19.62
C ASP A 232 -0.86 15.01 -18.98
N ILE A 233 -2.07 14.50 -18.72
CA ILE A 233 -3.10 15.24 -17.95
C ILE A 233 -2.57 15.55 -16.55
N TYR A 234 -1.97 14.57 -15.86
CA TYR A 234 -1.43 14.80 -14.53
C TYR A 234 -0.23 15.74 -14.53
N ILE A 235 0.67 15.65 -15.50
CA ILE A 235 1.80 16.59 -15.64
C ILE A 235 1.30 18.02 -15.85
N ARG A 236 0.21 18.21 -16.62
CA ARG A 236 -0.38 19.52 -16.88
C ARG A 236 -1.11 20.09 -15.66
N HIS A 237 -1.99 19.30 -15.05
CA HIS A 237 -2.92 19.78 -14.03
C HIS A 237 -2.45 19.55 -12.59
N GLY A 238 -1.51 18.63 -12.36
CA GLY A 238 -0.87 18.37 -11.06
C GLY A 238 -1.82 17.93 -9.96
N SER A 239 -1.52 18.42 -8.74
CA SER A 239 -2.26 18.18 -7.51
C SER A 239 -3.75 18.53 -7.62
N ARG A 240 -4.11 19.54 -8.46
CA ARG A 240 -5.51 19.93 -8.74
C ARG A 240 -6.37 18.79 -9.27
N LEU A 241 -5.78 17.79 -9.93
CA LEU A 241 -6.50 16.62 -10.43
C LEU A 241 -6.86 15.61 -9.32
N LEU A 242 -6.27 15.75 -8.13
CA LEU A 242 -6.37 14.78 -7.02
C LEU A 242 -7.08 15.33 -5.78
N GLU A 243 -7.58 16.57 -5.81
CA GLU A 243 -8.18 17.22 -4.63
C GLU A 243 -9.45 16.53 -4.13
N GLY A 244 -10.22 15.91 -5.02
CA GLY A 244 -11.39 15.10 -4.65
C GLY A 244 -11.04 13.78 -3.92
N ASN A 245 -9.76 13.46 -3.76
CA ASN A 245 -9.29 12.25 -3.10
C ASN A 245 -9.22 12.45 -1.59
N VAL A 246 -9.90 11.58 -0.82
CA VAL A 246 -9.87 11.60 0.65
C VAL A 246 -8.56 11.10 1.25
N ARG A 247 -7.66 10.52 0.44
CA ARG A 247 -6.31 10.17 0.86
C ARG A 247 -5.34 11.23 0.37
N THR A 248 -4.74 11.96 1.30
CA THR A 248 -3.54 12.75 1.04
C THR A 248 -2.50 11.84 0.37
N PHE A 249 -1.91 12.29 -0.74
CA PHE A 249 -0.92 11.53 -1.48
C PHE A 249 0.31 11.28 -0.58
N LEU A 250 0.35 10.11 0.06
CA LEU A 250 1.53 9.63 0.77
C LEU A 250 2.58 9.33 -0.31
N GLY A 251 3.64 10.15 -0.35
CA GLY A 251 4.62 10.25 -1.44
C GLY A 251 5.25 8.95 -1.98
N ARG A 252 6.22 9.11 -2.89
CA ARG A 252 6.72 8.09 -3.83
C ARG A 252 7.24 6.76 -3.23
N ARG A 253 7.35 6.58 -1.91
CA ARG A 253 8.02 5.45 -1.24
C ARG A 253 7.11 4.29 -0.78
N SER A 254 5.90 4.14 -1.31
CA SER A 254 5.05 2.98 -0.97
C SER A 254 5.45 1.71 -1.76
N GLY A 255 5.26 0.53 -1.16
CA GLY A 255 5.51 -0.76 -1.85
C GLY A 255 4.62 -0.97 -3.09
N VAL A 256 3.44 -0.33 -3.12
CA VAL A 256 2.52 -0.36 -4.26
C VAL A 256 3.13 0.35 -5.48
N ASN A 257 3.76 1.51 -5.27
CA ASN A 257 4.40 2.27 -6.34
C ASN A 257 5.53 1.46 -7.01
N LYS A 258 6.29 0.68 -6.23
CA LYS A 258 7.33 -0.23 -6.78
C LYS A 258 6.74 -1.33 -7.64
N GLY A 259 5.60 -1.91 -7.23
CA GLY A 259 4.88 -2.91 -8.03
C GLY A 259 4.44 -2.33 -9.38
N ILE A 260 3.75 -1.18 -9.35
CA ILE A 260 3.29 -0.47 -10.55
C ILE A 260 4.46 -0.16 -11.49
N ALA A 261 5.54 0.42 -10.97
CA ALA A 261 6.74 0.74 -11.75
C ALA A 261 7.44 -0.50 -12.33
N THR A 262 7.35 -1.65 -11.65
CA THR A 262 7.89 -2.93 -12.15
C THR A 262 7.03 -3.46 -13.29
N THR A 263 5.71 -3.42 -13.17
CA THR A 263 4.79 -3.85 -14.23
C THR A 263 4.96 -3.00 -15.49
N ILE A 264 5.04 -1.67 -15.36
CA ILE A 264 5.29 -0.77 -16.50
C ILE A 264 6.58 -1.17 -17.24
N ALA A 265 7.63 -1.52 -16.50
CA ALA A 265 8.94 -1.79 -17.09
C ALA A 265 9.13 -3.21 -17.63
N LYS A 266 8.44 -4.21 -17.06
CA LYS A 266 8.64 -5.63 -17.40
C LYS A 266 7.48 -6.27 -18.14
N GLU A 267 6.26 -5.81 -17.88
CA GLU A 267 5.03 -6.42 -18.38
C GLU A 267 3.98 -5.35 -18.78
N PRO A 268 4.33 -4.36 -19.65
CA PRO A 268 3.46 -3.23 -19.97
C PRO A 268 2.11 -3.65 -20.56
N GLU A 269 2.09 -4.66 -21.43
CA GLU A 269 0.86 -5.20 -22.04
C GLU A 269 -0.11 -5.83 -21.03
N ARG A 270 0.41 -6.28 -19.88
CA ARG A 270 -0.42 -6.86 -18.80
C ARG A 270 -0.88 -5.81 -17.79
N PHE A 271 -0.49 -4.55 -17.95
CA PHE A 271 -0.83 -3.47 -17.02
C PHE A 271 -2.34 -3.31 -16.86
N PHE A 272 -3.09 -3.42 -17.97
CA PHE A 272 -4.55 -3.39 -17.94
C PHE A 272 -5.16 -4.47 -17.03
N ALA A 273 -4.57 -5.67 -17.01
CA ALA A 273 -5.05 -6.78 -16.20
C ALA A 273 -4.57 -6.70 -14.73
N TYR A 274 -3.38 -6.17 -14.48
CA TYR A 274 -2.77 -6.11 -13.15
C TYR A 274 -3.14 -4.85 -12.37
N ASN A 275 -3.52 -3.77 -13.05
CA ASN A 275 -3.88 -2.51 -12.42
C ASN A 275 -5.40 -2.42 -12.21
N ASN A 276 -5.82 -1.97 -11.03
CA ASN A 276 -7.23 -1.81 -10.69
C ASN A 276 -7.94 -0.67 -11.44
N GLY A 277 -7.18 0.21 -12.10
CA GLY A 277 -7.68 1.38 -12.80
C GLY A 277 -7.77 2.63 -11.93
N ILE A 278 -8.50 3.62 -12.43
CA ILE A 278 -8.79 4.90 -11.76
C ILE A 278 -10.30 5.12 -11.66
N ALA A 279 -10.73 5.79 -10.59
CA ALA A 279 -12.09 6.30 -10.48
C ALA A 279 -12.06 7.81 -10.50
N CYS A 280 -12.88 8.39 -11.37
CA CYS A 280 -12.95 9.82 -11.63
C CYS A 280 -14.37 10.35 -11.41
N THR A 281 -14.46 11.62 -11.00
CA THR A 281 -15.69 12.41 -11.02
C THR A 281 -15.52 13.62 -11.92
N ALA A 282 -16.60 14.12 -12.50
CA ALA A 282 -16.63 15.36 -13.29
C ALA A 282 -17.97 16.09 -13.07
N SER A 283 -17.98 17.42 -13.22
CA SER A 283 -19.20 18.22 -13.18
C SER A 283 -19.94 18.20 -14.53
N GLY A 284 -19.20 18.04 -15.64
CA GLY A 284 -19.76 17.94 -16.99
C GLY A 284 -18.83 17.24 -17.97
N VAL A 285 -19.39 16.74 -19.07
CA VAL A 285 -18.64 16.17 -20.19
C VAL A 285 -19.24 16.59 -21.52
N GLU A 286 -18.39 16.86 -22.50
CA GLU A 286 -18.81 17.03 -23.89
C GLU A 286 -18.67 15.70 -24.62
N VAL A 287 -19.79 15.12 -25.06
CA VAL A 287 -19.83 13.84 -25.76
C VAL A 287 -20.16 14.02 -27.24
N PHE A 288 -19.57 13.18 -28.08
CA PHE A 288 -19.89 13.09 -29.50
C PHE A 288 -19.81 11.64 -29.97
N THR A 289 -20.40 11.37 -31.14
CA THR A 289 -20.27 10.06 -31.80
C THR A 289 -19.14 10.17 -32.83
N GLY A 290 -18.11 9.33 -32.70
CA GLY A 290 -17.02 9.29 -33.66
C GLY A 290 -17.41 8.58 -34.96
N ASP A 291 -16.54 8.65 -35.97
CA ASP A 291 -16.79 8.08 -37.30
C ASP A 291 -17.06 6.56 -37.30
N SER A 292 -16.55 5.85 -36.29
CA SER A 292 -16.78 4.42 -36.06
C SER A 292 -18.10 4.09 -35.38
N GLY A 293 -18.92 5.09 -35.05
CA GLY A 293 -20.15 4.94 -34.27
C GLY A 293 -19.92 4.81 -32.75
N ALA A 294 -18.67 4.85 -32.28
CA ALA A 294 -18.36 4.82 -30.86
C ALA A 294 -18.71 6.15 -30.17
N LEU A 295 -19.19 6.07 -28.92
CA LEU A 295 -19.38 7.25 -28.07
C LEU A 295 -18.02 7.73 -27.55
N MET A 296 -17.74 9.02 -27.70
CA MET A 296 -16.46 9.63 -27.40
C MET A 296 -16.67 10.81 -26.46
N ILE A 297 -15.79 10.99 -25.48
CA ILE A 297 -15.71 12.21 -24.65
C ILE A 297 -14.66 13.14 -25.26
N ARG A 298 -15.04 14.35 -25.64
CA ARG A 298 -14.13 15.39 -26.14
C ARG A 298 -13.47 16.16 -25.00
N SER A 299 -14.23 16.48 -23.96
CA SER A 299 -13.74 17.23 -22.80
C SER A 299 -14.51 16.86 -21.54
N ALA A 300 -13.88 17.05 -20.37
CA ALA A 300 -14.48 16.88 -19.06
C ALA A 300 -14.18 18.08 -18.17
N THR A 301 -15.23 18.66 -17.59
CA THR A 301 -15.16 19.79 -16.64
C THR A 301 -15.05 19.26 -15.21
N ASP A 302 -14.17 19.88 -14.42
CA ASP A 302 -13.82 19.51 -13.05
C ASP A 302 -13.48 18.02 -12.89
N LEU A 303 -12.67 17.49 -13.81
CA LEU A 303 -12.23 16.11 -13.71
C LEU A 303 -11.39 15.92 -12.43
N GLN A 304 -11.79 14.99 -11.57
CA GLN A 304 -11.12 14.69 -10.30
C GLN A 304 -10.88 13.19 -10.18
N ILE A 305 -9.65 12.78 -9.90
CA ILE A 305 -9.29 11.38 -9.64
C ILE A 305 -9.45 11.09 -8.15
N VAL A 306 -10.58 10.49 -7.80
CA VAL A 306 -10.94 10.15 -6.41
C VAL A 306 -10.37 8.80 -5.95
N ASN A 307 -9.90 7.96 -6.89
CA ASN A 307 -9.10 6.76 -6.62
C ASN A 307 -8.10 6.51 -7.75
N GLY A 308 -6.88 6.09 -7.40
CA GLY A 308 -5.82 5.81 -8.39
C GLY A 308 -4.68 6.82 -8.43
N ALA A 309 -4.57 7.73 -7.45
CA ALA A 309 -3.48 8.71 -7.36
C ALA A 309 -2.08 8.10 -7.50
N GLN A 310 -1.85 6.92 -6.89
CA GLN A 310 -0.58 6.19 -7.01
C GLN A 310 -0.32 5.68 -8.43
N THR A 311 -1.35 5.18 -9.13
CA THR A 311 -1.26 4.77 -10.54
C THR A 311 -0.89 5.98 -11.40
N THR A 312 -1.67 7.06 -11.31
CA THR A 312 -1.48 8.28 -12.10
C THR A 312 -0.10 8.91 -11.88
N ALA A 313 0.33 9.05 -10.62
CA ALA A 313 1.64 9.62 -10.30
C ALA A 313 2.80 8.72 -10.75
N SER A 314 2.64 7.38 -10.68
CA SER A 314 3.66 6.43 -11.14
C SER A 314 3.80 6.45 -12.66
N LEU A 315 2.69 6.59 -13.40
CA LEU A 315 2.71 6.76 -14.86
C LEU A 315 3.36 8.08 -15.26
N ALA A 316 3.03 9.18 -14.58
CA ALA A 316 3.68 10.48 -14.80
C ALA A 316 5.18 10.47 -14.44
N ALA A 317 5.60 9.69 -13.45
CA ALA A 317 7.01 9.50 -13.16
C ALA A 317 7.71 8.70 -14.26
N ALA A 318 7.10 7.60 -14.72
CA ALA A 318 7.62 6.81 -15.84
C ALA A 318 7.71 7.62 -17.14
N ARG A 319 6.70 8.44 -17.46
CA ARG A 319 6.68 9.34 -18.64
C ARG A 319 7.82 10.35 -18.64
N ARG A 320 8.34 10.74 -17.47
CA ARG A 320 9.45 11.69 -17.30
C ARG A 320 10.84 11.04 -17.32
N ASP A 321 10.91 9.74 -17.04
CA ASP A 321 12.17 9.02 -16.95
C ASP A 321 12.81 8.89 -18.34
N LYS A 322 13.97 9.51 -18.54
CA LYS A 322 14.67 9.53 -19.82
C LYS A 322 15.17 8.15 -20.25
N ASP A 323 15.30 7.21 -19.32
CA ASP A 323 15.77 5.84 -19.56
C ASP A 323 14.61 4.83 -19.76
N ARG A 324 13.34 5.25 -19.57
CA ARG A 324 12.14 4.42 -19.74
C ARG A 324 11.07 5.15 -20.54
N LYS A 325 11.27 5.23 -21.85
CA LYS A 325 10.52 6.15 -22.71
C LYS A 325 9.24 5.62 -23.34
N ASP A 326 8.90 4.35 -23.16
CA ASP A 326 7.75 3.80 -23.87
C ASP A 326 6.63 3.37 -22.92
N LEU A 327 5.57 4.19 -22.86
CA LEU A 327 4.29 3.82 -22.26
C LEU A 327 3.34 3.24 -23.33
N SER A 328 3.82 2.99 -24.55
CA SER A 328 3.04 2.27 -25.56
C SER A 328 2.62 0.90 -25.03
N GLY A 329 1.38 0.52 -25.33
CA GLY A 329 0.80 -0.73 -24.83
C GLY A 329 0.32 -0.70 -23.37
N VAL A 330 0.55 0.39 -22.62
CA VAL A 330 0.05 0.53 -21.24
C VAL A 330 -1.31 1.23 -21.25
N PHE A 331 -2.33 0.52 -20.77
CA PHE A 331 -3.71 1.00 -20.72
C PHE A 331 -4.29 0.90 -19.32
N VAL A 332 -5.07 1.91 -18.94
CA VAL A 332 -5.65 2.04 -17.59
C VAL A 332 -7.17 1.99 -17.68
N PRO A 333 -7.85 1.06 -16.98
CA PRO A 333 -9.29 1.11 -16.82
C PRO A 333 -9.71 2.40 -16.09
N MET A 334 -10.69 3.14 -16.60
CA MET A 334 -11.25 4.32 -15.95
C MET A 334 -12.76 4.16 -15.75
N LYS A 335 -13.23 4.47 -14.54
CA LYS A 335 -14.64 4.68 -14.23
C LYS A 335 -14.89 6.16 -13.97
N LEU A 336 -15.66 6.81 -14.84
CA LEU A 336 -16.03 8.22 -14.71
C LEU A 336 -17.48 8.36 -14.25
N SER A 337 -17.71 9.16 -13.20
CA SER A 337 -19.05 9.53 -12.72
C SER A 337 -19.26 11.02 -12.92
N VAL A 338 -20.14 11.40 -13.83
CA VAL A 338 -20.52 12.78 -14.10
C VAL A 338 -21.70 13.12 -13.20
N VAL A 339 -21.47 13.99 -12.21
CA VAL A 339 -22.42 14.29 -11.14
C VAL A 339 -22.90 15.73 -11.29
N GLN A 340 -24.21 15.92 -11.27
CA GLN A 340 -24.80 17.26 -11.32
C GLN A 340 -24.45 18.06 -10.06
N THR A 341 -24.37 19.39 -10.21
CA THR A 341 -23.87 20.32 -9.18
C THR A 341 -24.61 20.21 -7.85
N ASP A 342 -25.91 19.94 -7.88
CA ASP A 342 -26.78 19.78 -6.71
C ASP A 342 -26.46 18.53 -5.87
N LEU A 343 -26.00 17.45 -6.51
CA LEU A 343 -25.65 16.18 -5.87
C LEU A 343 -24.15 16.05 -5.57
N ALA A 344 -23.30 16.88 -6.18
CA ALA A 344 -21.85 16.81 -6.10
C ALA A 344 -21.32 16.78 -4.66
N LEU A 345 -21.80 17.69 -3.79
CA LEU A 345 -21.36 17.81 -2.39
C LEU A 345 -21.63 16.54 -1.55
N GLN A 346 -22.65 15.76 -1.88
CA GLN A 346 -23.00 14.54 -1.16
C GLN A 346 -22.38 13.29 -1.80
N MET A 347 -22.35 13.24 -3.13
CA MET A 347 -21.94 12.05 -3.88
C MET A 347 -20.44 11.91 -4.01
N ILE A 348 -19.70 12.98 -4.33
CA ILE A 348 -18.24 12.91 -4.56
C ILE A 348 -17.50 12.32 -3.34
N PRO A 349 -17.76 12.77 -2.09
CA PRO A 349 -17.12 12.18 -0.92
C PRO A 349 -17.45 10.70 -0.70
N ARG A 350 -18.70 10.29 -1.02
CA ARG A 350 -19.13 8.89 -0.93
C ARG A 350 -18.46 8.03 -2.01
N ILE A 351 -18.41 8.50 -3.25
CA ILE A 351 -17.72 7.83 -4.35
C ILE A 351 -16.25 7.64 -3.97
N SER A 352 -15.58 8.70 -3.50
CA SER A 352 -14.20 8.67 -3.02
C SER A 352 -14.03 7.65 -1.89
N ARG A 353 -14.89 7.66 -0.86
CA ARG A 353 -14.87 6.68 0.24
C ARG A 353 -15.01 5.24 -0.24
N PHE A 354 -15.99 4.94 -1.08
CA PHE A 354 -16.30 3.59 -1.52
C PHE A 354 -15.29 3.03 -2.53
N ALA A 355 -14.75 3.89 -3.41
CA ALA A 355 -13.66 3.50 -4.31
C ALA A 355 -12.38 3.14 -3.54
N ASN A 356 -12.18 3.73 -2.35
CA ASN A 356 -11.01 3.49 -1.50
C ASN A 356 -11.19 2.39 -0.43
N SER A 357 -12.40 1.82 -0.26
CA SER A 357 -12.74 0.91 0.84
C SER A 357 -12.62 -0.58 0.53
N GLN A 358 -12.10 -0.97 -0.64
CA GLN A 358 -11.84 -2.38 -0.94
C GLN A 358 -10.71 -2.92 -0.07
N ASN A 359 -10.94 -4.04 0.62
CA ASN A 359 -9.93 -4.70 1.44
C ASN A 359 -8.89 -5.37 0.54
N GLY A 360 -7.62 -5.02 0.68
CA GLY A 360 -6.53 -5.70 -0.02
C GLY A 360 -6.39 -7.15 0.41
N VAL A 361 -6.20 -8.05 -0.56
CA VAL A 361 -5.82 -9.45 -0.33
C VAL A 361 -4.36 -9.47 0.11
N ARG A 362 -4.06 -10.13 1.24
CA ARG A 362 -2.70 -10.17 1.78
C ARG A 362 -1.92 -11.33 1.17
N PRO A 363 -0.58 -11.27 1.09
CA PRO A 363 0.23 -12.41 0.65
C PRO A 363 -0.09 -13.69 1.44
N SER A 364 -0.31 -13.56 2.75
CA SER A 364 -0.70 -14.69 3.60
C SER A 364 -2.03 -15.34 3.19
N ASP A 365 -2.94 -14.64 2.53
CA ASP A 365 -4.23 -15.17 2.06
C ASP A 365 -4.05 -16.20 0.94
N PHE A 366 -3.06 -16.03 0.06
CA PHE A 366 -2.74 -17.01 -0.98
C PHE A 366 -2.23 -18.34 -0.40
N PHE A 367 -1.58 -18.31 0.76
CA PHE A 367 -1.07 -19.51 1.44
C PHE A 367 -2.13 -20.27 2.24
N ALA A 368 -3.34 -19.73 2.43
CA ALA A 368 -4.37 -20.33 3.29
C ALA A 368 -4.80 -21.75 2.87
N ASN A 369 -4.54 -22.13 1.62
CA ASN A 369 -4.90 -23.44 1.05
C ASN A 369 -3.76 -24.46 1.06
N HIS A 370 -2.56 -24.09 1.50
CA HIS A 370 -1.43 -25.02 1.61
C HIS A 370 -1.80 -26.22 2.53
N GLU A 371 -1.36 -27.43 2.18
CA GLU A 371 -1.74 -28.68 2.88
C GLU A 371 -1.48 -28.64 4.38
N PHE A 372 -0.35 -28.04 4.79
CA PHE A 372 -0.04 -27.77 6.20
C PHE A 372 -1.21 -27.12 6.94
N HIS A 373 -1.74 -26.01 6.42
CA HIS A 373 -2.81 -25.28 7.10
C HIS A 373 -4.11 -26.07 7.17
N ARG A 374 -4.42 -26.88 6.14
CA ARG A 374 -5.57 -27.80 6.15
C ARG A 374 -5.40 -28.92 7.18
N LYS A 375 -4.18 -29.48 7.31
CA LYS A 375 -3.85 -30.51 8.31
C LYS A 375 -4.02 -29.94 9.72
N ILE A 376 -3.45 -28.77 10.00
CA ILE A 376 -3.56 -28.11 11.31
C ILE A 376 -5.01 -27.73 11.63
N GLU A 377 -5.76 -27.21 10.66
CA GLU A 377 -7.20 -26.97 10.81
C GLU A 377 -7.95 -28.25 11.21
N GLY A 378 -7.74 -29.36 10.49
CA GLY A 378 -8.40 -30.63 10.80
C GLY A 378 -8.09 -31.14 12.21
N ILE A 379 -6.83 -31.04 12.64
CA ILE A 379 -6.43 -31.39 14.01
C ILE A 379 -7.13 -30.49 15.03
N SER A 380 -7.19 -29.18 14.78
CA SER A 380 -7.80 -28.18 15.67
C SER A 380 -9.30 -28.39 15.91
N ARG A 381 -10.00 -29.01 14.96
CA ARG A 381 -11.43 -29.33 15.05
C ARG A 381 -11.70 -30.68 15.72
N ARG A 382 -10.67 -31.53 15.85
CA ARG A 382 -10.78 -32.88 16.41
C ARG A 382 -10.29 -32.96 17.85
N ILE A 383 -9.20 -32.26 18.19
CA ILE A 383 -8.60 -32.33 19.52
C ILE A 383 -9.29 -31.37 20.47
N LEU A 384 -9.85 -31.94 21.53
CA LEU A 384 -10.38 -31.20 22.66
C LEU A 384 -9.27 -30.89 23.67
N ALA A 385 -9.20 -29.63 24.07
CA ALA A 385 -8.37 -29.16 25.16
C ALA A 385 -8.93 -29.68 26.51
N PRO A 386 -8.06 -30.05 27.47
CA PRO A 386 -8.47 -30.36 28.83
C PRO A 386 -9.29 -29.22 29.45
N ALA A 387 -10.27 -29.59 30.27
CA ALA A 387 -11.06 -28.60 30.99
C ALA A 387 -10.22 -27.94 32.09
N VAL A 388 -10.43 -26.65 32.33
CA VAL A 388 -9.61 -25.82 33.25
C VAL A 388 -10.48 -25.29 34.39
N GLY A 389 -9.95 -25.29 35.61
CA GLY A 389 -10.64 -24.79 36.80
C GLY A 389 -11.86 -25.63 37.17
N ALA A 390 -12.97 -24.97 37.50
CA ALA A 390 -14.24 -25.61 37.84
C ALA A 390 -15.10 -25.98 36.60
N SER A 391 -14.64 -25.66 35.39
CA SER A 391 -15.37 -26.01 34.16
C SER A 391 -15.26 -27.50 33.89
N GLN A 392 -16.38 -28.14 33.56
CA GLN A 392 -16.44 -29.52 33.05
C GLN A 392 -16.42 -29.56 31.52
N VAL A 393 -16.45 -28.40 30.86
CA VAL A 393 -16.57 -28.31 29.40
C VAL A 393 -15.19 -28.30 28.77
N GLN A 394 -14.94 -29.29 27.91
CA GLN A 394 -13.78 -29.30 27.01
C GLN A 394 -14.05 -28.41 25.80
N THR A 395 -13.01 -27.74 25.31
CA THR A 395 -13.10 -26.76 24.22
C THR A 395 -12.05 -27.04 23.14
N HIS A 396 -12.16 -26.40 21.98
CA HIS A 396 -11.18 -26.47 20.91
C HIS A 396 -10.30 -25.22 20.89
N TRP A 397 -9.01 -25.43 20.63
CA TRP A 397 -8.16 -24.36 20.11
C TRP A 397 -8.42 -24.20 18.62
N TYR A 398 -9.32 -23.29 18.26
CA TYR A 398 -9.76 -23.10 16.90
C TYR A 398 -8.64 -22.52 16.02
N TYR A 399 -8.19 -23.26 15.02
CA TYR A 399 -7.25 -22.74 14.03
C TYR A 399 -7.98 -22.00 12.90
N GLU A 400 -7.56 -20.77 12.63
CA GLU A 400 -8.08 -19.92 11.55
C GLU A 400 -7.04 -19.80 10.43
N ARG A 401 -7.22 -20.59 9.36
CA ARG A 401 -6.35 -20.56 8.17
C ARG A 401 -6.72 -19.43 7.20
N ALA A 402 -8.01 -19.08 7.12
CA ALA A 402 -8.52 -18.00 6.28
C ALA A 402 -8.99 -16.85 7.18
N ARG A 403 -8.68 -15.60 6.82
CA ARG A 403 -9.01 -14.45 7.65
C ARG A 403 -10.52 -14.34 7.89
N GLY A 404 -10.93 -14.26 9.15
CA GLY A 404 -12.33 -14.15 9.56
C GLY A 404 -13.10 -15.47 9.51
N GLN A 405 -12.44 -16.61 9.33
CA GLN A 405 -13.11 -17.91 9.23
C GLN A 405 -13.91 -18.25 10.49
N HIS A 406 -13.42 -17.94 11.70
CA HIS A 406 -14.18 -18.20 12.93
C HIS A 406 -15.52 -17.45 12.95
N LEU A 407 -15.55 -16.23 12.40
CA LEU A 407 -16.77 -15.43 12.26
C LEU A 407 -17.67 -15.99 11.13
N ASN A 408 -17.07 -16.32 9.99
CA ASN A 408 -17.81 -16.81 8.82
C ASN A 408 -18.46 -18.17 9.07
N ASP A 409 -17.83 -19.05 9.83
CA ASP A 409 -18.40 -20.35 10.20
C ASP A 409 -19.65 -20.19 11.09
N GLN A 410 -19.86 -19.03 11.71
CA GLN A 410 -21.11 -18.69 12.42
C GLN A 410 -22.20 -18.12 11.50
N ALA A 411 -21.87 -17.74 10.27
CA ALA A 411 -22.81 -17.11 9.36
C ALA A 411 -23.91 -18.12 8.95
N GLY A 412 -25.18 -17.71 9.09
CA GLY A 412 -26.33 -18.57 8.81
C GLY A 412 -26.68 -19.58 9.92
N MET A 413 -25.94 -19.61 11.04
CA MET A 413 -26.35 -20.38 12.22
C MET A 413 -27.50 -19.68 12.97
N THR A 414 -28.39 -20.47 13.56
CA THR A 414 -29.36 -19.98 14.55
C THR A 414 -28.65 -19.57 15.84
N ASP A 415 -29.28 -18.72 16.66
CA ASP A 415 -28.68 -18.26 17.93
C ASP A 415 -28.29 -19.42 18.87
N ALA A 416 -29.11 -20.47 18.92
CA ALA A 416 -28.81 -21.67 19.71
C ALA A 416 -27.53 -22.38 19.21
N ARG A 417 -27.40 -22.58 17.89
CA ARG A 417 -26.22 -23.22 17.28
C ARG A 417 -24.98 -22.34 17.41
N LYS A 418 -25.14 -21.02 17.26
CA LYS A 418 -24.07 -20.04 17.45
C LYS A 418 -23.55 -20.05 18.89
N ASN A 419 -24.45 -20.08 19.87
CA ASN A 419 -24.08 -20.18 21.28
C ASN A 419 -23.36 -21.51 21.60
N GLN A 420 -23.83 -22.63 21.03
CA GLN A 420 -23.15 -23.92 21.15
C GLN A 420 -21.74 -23.88 20.52
N PHE A 421 -21.62 -23.30 19.31
CA PHE A 421 -20.35 -23.13 18.63
C PHE A 421 -19.36 -22.30 19.46
N LEU A 422 -19.80 -21.16 20.01
CA LEU A 422 -18.95 -20.28 20.83
C LEU A 422 -18.57 -20.91 22.18
N ARG A 423 -19.39 -21.81 22.74
CA ARG A 423 -19.02 -22.60 23.93
C ARG A 423 -17.90 -23.58 23.63
N LEU A 424 -17.95 -24.24 22.47
CA LEU A 424 -16.93 -25.21 22.07
C LEU A 424 -15.69 -24.56 21.46
N ASN A 425 -15.82 -23.36 20.86
CA ASN A 425 -14.75 -22.66 20.14
C ASN A 425 -14.67 -21.21 20.61
N PRO A 426 -14.22 -20.96 21.86
CA PRO A 426 -14.24 -19.63 22.44
C PRO A 426 -13.22 -18.71 21.74
N LYS A 427 -13.55 -17.42 21.62
CA LYS A 427 -12.74 -16.44 20.89
C LYS A 427 -11.29 -16.31 21.38
N HIS A 428 -11.05 -16.52 22.68
CA HIS A 428 -9.71 -16.44 23.27
C HIS A 428 -8.84 -17.68 22.97
N GLN A 429 -9.44 -18.76 22.44
CA GLN A 429 -8.72 -19.96 21.97
C GLN A 429 -8.65 -20.03 20.44
N VAL A 430 -8.75 -18.87 19.75
CA VAL A 430 -8.55 -18.79 18.30
C VAL A 430 -7.08 -18.51 18.00
N ILE A 431 -6.48 -19.30 17.12
CA ILE A 431 -5.12 -19.10 16.60
C ILE A 431 -5.21 -18.81 15.10
N THR A 432 -4.86 -17.60 14.71
CA THR A 432 -4.74 -17.27 13.28
C THR A 432 -3.44 -17.81 12.70
N LYS A 433 -3.38 -18.06 11.38
CA LYS A 433 -2.13 -18.47 10.71
C LYS A 433 -0.95 -17.52 10.95
N THR A 434 -1.21 -16.21 11.03
CA THR A 434 -0.19 -15.19 11.27
C THR A 434 0.26 -15.17 12.73
N ASP A 435 -0.65 -15.43 13.67
CA ASP A 435 -0.30 -15.60 15.08
C ASP A 435 0.56 -16.84 15.28
N LEU A 436 0.17 -17.96 14.69
CA LEU A 436 0.95 -19.20 14.71
C LEU A 436 2.37 -18.94 14.19
N ALA A 437 2.50 -18.33 13.00
CA ALA A 437 3.80 -18.02 12.43
C ALA A 437 4.68 -17.15 13.35
N LYS A 438 4.08 -16.13 13.98
CA LYS A 438 4.80 -15.26 14.92
C LYS A 438 5.26 -16.02 16.15
N VAL A 439 4.39 -16.83 16.74
CA VAL A 439 4.70 -17.65 17.92
C VAL A 439 5.82 -18.63 17.59
N GLU A 440 5.70 -19.39 16.50
CA GLU A 440 6.72 -20.36 16.09
C GLU A 440 8.08 -19.68 15.88
N ASN A 441 8.14 -18.56 15.14
CA ASN A 441 9.39 -17.82 14.94
C ASN A 441 10.05 -17.39 16.27
N CYS A 442 9.28 -17.08 17.32
CA CYS A 442 9.88 -16.79 18.63
C CYS A 442 10.60 -18.03 19.19
N PHE A 443 9.94 -19.19 19.21
CA PHE A 443 10.49 -20.43 19.77
C PHE A 443 11.57 -21.08 18.89
N ASP A 444 11.62 -20.71 17.60
CA ASP A 444 12.70 -21.09 16.68
C ASP A 444 13.95 -20.21 16.82
N GLY A 445 13.95 -19.27 17.77
CA GLY A 445 15.09 -18.39 18.02
C GLY A 445 15.21 -17.24 17.01
N LEU A 446 14.11 -16.84 16.38
CA LEU A 446 14.04 -15.75 15.39
C LEU A 446 13.17 -14.58 15.90
N PRO A 447 13.43 -14.02 17.09
CA PRO A 447 12.61 -12.95 17.66
C PRO A 447 12.64 -11.66 16.81
N GLU A 448 13.74 -11.40 16.10
CA GLU A 448 13.89 -10.26 15.20
C GLU A 448 12.98 -10.36 13.97
N ILE A 449 12.68 -11.58 13.50
CA ILE A 449 11.69 -11.81 12.44
C ILE A 449 10.27 -11.59 12.96
N ALA A 450 9.97 -12.09 14.16
CA ALA A 450 8.67 -11.86 14.82
C ALA A 450 8.40 -10.36 15.07
N CYS A 451 9.45 -9.54 15.22
CA CYS A 451 9.38 -8.08 15.37
C CYS A 451 9.16 -7.31 14.06
N LYS A 452 9.33 -7.93 12.88
CA LYS A 452 9.17 -7.27 11.57
C LYS A 452 7.70 -7.10 11.13
N GLY A 453 6.75 -7.58 11.93
CA GLY A 453 5.31 -7.52 11.65
C GLY A 453 4.73 -8.84 11.16
N ALA A 454 3.41 -8.99 11.30
CA ALA A 454 2.70 -10.27 11.09
C ALA A 454 2.91 -10.88 9.70
N GLU A 455 2.82 -10.09 8.62
CA GLU A 455 2.98 -10.61 7.25
C GLU A 455 4.42 -11.06 6.97
N LYS A 456 5.43 -10.26 7.35
CA LYS A 456 6.85 -10.64 7.15
C LYS A 456 7.21 -11.90 7.95
N SER A 457 6.75 -11.97 9.20
CA SER A 457 6.89 -13.15 10.04
C SER A 457 6.23 -14.38 9.41
N PHE A 458 5.04 -14.20 8.83
CA PHE A 458 4.34 -15.26 8.11
C PHE A 458 5.09 -15.72 6.87
N THR A 459 5.65 -14.82 6.06
CA THR A 459 6.44 -15.20 4.87
C THR A 459 7.62 -16.10 5.23
N THR A 460 8.42 -15.73 6.24
CA THR A 460 9.55 -16.57 6.69
C THR A 460 9.09 -17.94 7.19
N PHE A 461 7.98 -17.99 7.92
CA PHE A 461 7.39 -19.24 8.38
C PHE A 461 6.89 -20.10 7.20
N ALA A 462 6.18 -19.50 6.24
CA ALA A 462 5.66 -20.19 5.07
C ALA A 462 6.78 -20.79 4.20
N ASP A 463 7.86 -20.04 3.98
CA ASP A 463 9.04 -20.51 3.25
C ASP A 463 9.70 -21.72 3.94
N ARG A 464 9.78 -21.68 5.28
CA ARG A 464 10.30 -22.80 6.06
C ARG A 464 9.38 -24.01 5.97
N ILE A 465 8.08 -23.85 6.26
CA ILE A 465 7.11 -24.94 6.22
C ILE A 465 7.08 -25.58 4.83
N THR A 466 7.14 -24.80 3.75
CA THR A 466 7.18 -25.34 2.38
C THR A 466 8.38 -26.27 2.19
N LYS A 467 9.55 -25.91 2.70
CA LYS A 467 10.76 -26.75 2.65
C LYS A 467 10.63 -27.99 3.54
N GLU A 468 10.15 -27.81 4.78
CA GLU A 468 10.05 -28.88 5.76
C GLU A 468 8.93 -29.89 5.43
N TRP A 469 7.87 -29.47 4.75
CA TRP A 469 6.71 -30.31 4.43
C TRP A 469 7.09 -31.54 3.62
N VAL A 470 8.10 -31.44 2.76
CA VAL A 470 8.55 -32.56 1.90
C VAL A 470 9.04 -33.76 2.74
N GLU A 471 9.81 -33.52 3.81
CA GLU A 471 10.48 -34.58 4.57
C GLU A 471 9.91 -34.80 5.97
N LYS A 472 9.32 -33.75 6.55
CA LYS A 472 8.86 -33.69 7.94
C LYS A 472 7.34 -33.72 8.07
N LYS A 473 6.57 -33.94 6.99
CA LYS A 473 5.09 -34.03 7.03
C LYS A 473 4.52 -34.88 8.20
N PRO A 474 5.07 -36.06 8.52
CA PRO A 474 4.56 -36.86 9.64
C PRO A 474 4.79 -36.23 11.01
N LEU A 475 5.73 -35.29 11.15
CA LEU A 475 5.97 -34.60 12.41
C LEU A 475 4.90 -33.54 12.73
N TYR A 476 4.16 -33.05 11.73
CA TYR A 476 3.09 -32.06 11.94
C TYR A 476 1.74 -32.71 12.28
N GLY A 477 1.77 -33.63 13.26
CA GLY A 477 0.61 -34.33 13.80
C GLY A 477 0.04 -33.68 15.06
N ASP A 478 -0.71 -34.47 15.83
CA ASP A 478 -1.42 -34.03 17.03
C ASP A 478 -0.48 -33.43 18.08
N ASP A 479 0.66 -34.07 18.33
CA ASP A 479 1.63 -33.61 19.33
C ASP A 479 2.32 -32.30 18.93
N TRP A 480 2.53 -32.09 17.62
CA TRP A 480 3.01 -30.80 17.14
C TRP A 480 1.96 -29.72 17.37
N PHE A 481 0.68 -30.00 17.09
CA PHE A 481 -0.41 -29.05 17.33
C PHE A 481 -0.57 -28.71 18.81
N LYS A 482 -0.57 -29.71 19.71
CA LYS A 482 -0.59 -29.51 21.16
C LYS A 482 0.60 -28.64 21.60
N SER A 483 1.78 -28.88 21.03
CA SER A 483 2.98 -28.09 21.32
C SER A 483 2.88 -26.65 20.82
N ALA A 484 2.30 -26.42 19.64
CA ALA A 484 2.05 -25.09 19.09
C ALA A 484 1.04 -24.31 19.95
N VAL A 485 0.00 -24.97 20.44
CA VAL A 485 -0.94 -24.39 21.39
C VAL A 485 -0.25 -24.06 22.72
N ALA A 486 0.58 -24.95 23.26
CA ALA A 486 1.33 -24.66 24.48
C ALA A 486 2.23 -23.42 24.31
N ARG A 487 2.89 -23.28 23.16
CA ARG A 487 3.66 -22.07 22.82
C ARG A 487 2.76 -20.82 22.72
N ARG A 488 1.55 -20.94 22.18
CA ARG A 488 0.56 -19.86 22.16
C ARG A 488 0.10 -19.47 23.57
N ILE A 489 -0.12 -20.43 24.46
CA ILE A 489 -0.46 -20.18 25.87
C ILE A 489 0.65 -19.37 26.53
N LEU A 490 1.91 -19.78 26.36
CA LEU A 490 3.06 -19.02 26.87
C LEU A 490 3.12 -17.61 26.27
N PHE A 491 2.84 -17.47 24.97
CA PHE A 491 2.82 -16.18 24.30
C PHE A 491 1.78 -15.23 24.93
N LEU A 492 0.55 -15.70 25.11
CA LEU A 492 -0.52 -14.93 25.73
C LEU A 492 -0.22 -14.59 27.19
N ALA A 493 0.33 -15.54 27.95
CA ALA A 493 0.77 -15.30 29.33
C ALA A 493 1.85 -14.21 29.38
N THR A 494 2.83 -14.25 28.46
CA THR A 494 3.89 -13.25 28.37
C THR A 494 3.36 -11.88 27.97
N GLU A 495 2.43 -11.81 27.01
CA GLU A 495 1.76 -10.54 26.65
C GLU A 495 1.05 -9.91 27.85
N ARG A 496 0.35 -10.73 28.64
CA ARG A 496 -0.33 -10.29 29.86
C ARG A 496 0.68 -9.78 30.88
N LEU A 497 1.68 -10.60 31.23
CA LEU A 497 2.72 -10.26 32.20
C LEU A 497 3.47 -8.97 31.84
N VAL A 498 3.84 -8.79 30.58
CA VAL A 498 4.49 -7.55 30.11
C VAL A 498 3.52 -6.37 30.21
N SER A 499 2.25 -6.54 29.85
CA SER A 499 1.28 -5.44 29.90
C SER A 499 0.97 -4.99 31.34
N GLU A 500 1.01 -5.91 32.29
CA GLU A 500 0.75 -5.68 33.72
C GLU A 500 2.00 -5.24 34.49
N ALA A 501 3.19 -5.34 33.89
CA ALA A 501 4.45 -5.03 34.57
C ALA A 501 4.59 -3.53 34.89
N PRO A 502 5.02 -3.15 36.11
CA PRO A 502 5.19 -1.74 36.49
C PRO A 502 6.18 -0.96 35.62
N TRP A 503 7.16 -1.66 35.03
CA TRP A 503 8.19 -1.06 34.18
C TRP A 503 7.79 -0.92 32.70
N TYR A 504 6.59 -1.38 32.32
CA TYR A 504 6.18 -1.43 30.92
C TYR A 504 5.86 -0.05 30.36
N VAL A 505 6.45 0.26 29.21
CA VAL A 505 6.21 1.49 28.45
C VAL A 505 5.48 1.13 27.15
N PRO A 506 4.37 1.83 26.81
CA PRO A 506 3.64 1.59 25.57
C PRO A 506 4.52 1.62 24.32
N GLY A 507 4.28 0.69 23.39
CA GLY A 507 4.92 0.67 22.06
C GLY A 507 5.99 -0.41 21.85
N LEU A 508 6.45 -1.10 22.91
CA LEU A 508 7.48 -2.16 22.81
C LEU A 508 7.02 -3.55 23.23
N ARG A 509 5.74 -3.76 23.56
CA ARG A 509 5.23 -5.06 24.05
C ARG A 509 5.56 -6.21 23.12
N SER A 510 5.28 -6.06 21.82
CA SER A 510 5.47 -7.13 20.84
C SER A 510 6.93 -7.58 20.77
N GLN A 511 7.86 -6.65 20.91
CA GLN A 511 9.30 -6.88 20.86
C GLN A 511 9.75 -7.61 22.13
N ILE A 512 9.38 -7.07 23.29
CA ILE A 512 9.75 -7.67 24.59
C ILE A 512 9.22 -9.11 24.67
N VAL A 513 7.96 -9.34 24.30
CA VAL A 513 7.35 -10.69 24.29
C VAL A 513 8.10 -11.64 23.36
N ALA A 514 8.40 -11.22 22.13
CA ALA A 514 9.08 -12.08 21.16
C ALA A 514 10.47 -12.52 21.66
N TYR A 515 11.26 -11.56 22.15
CA TYR A 515 12.58 -11.85 22.71
C TYR A 515 12.51 -12.68 23.99
N SER A 516 11.49 -12.48 24.81
CA SER A 516 11.33 -13.24 26.06
C SER A 516 11.05 -14.72 25.80
N LEU A 517 10.17 -15.01 24.84
CA LEU A 517 9.85 -16.40 24.47
C LEU A 517 11.03 -17.09 23.78
N ALA A 518 11.75 -16.37 22.92
CA ALA A 518 12.98 -16.88 22.31
C ALA A 518 14.04 -17.19 23.38
N ARG A 519 14.22 -16.28 24.35
CA ARG A 519 15.16 -16.50 25.46
C ARG A 519 14.74 -17.64 26.36
N LEU A 520 13.45 -17.81 26.65
CA LEU A 520 12.91 -18.96 27.40
C LEU A 520 13.24 -20.28 26.68
N ALA A 521 13.04 -20.34 25.36
CA ALA A 521 13.33 -21.54 24.58
C ALA A 521 14.81 -21.94 24.63
N ILE A 522 15.70 -20.95 24.54
CA ILE A 522 17.16 -21.15 24.64
C ILE A 522 17.54 -21.56 26.07
N LEU A 523 17.07 -20.83 27.09
CA LEU A 523 17.34 -21.15 28.49
C LEU A 523 16.92 -22.58 28.83
N SER A 524 15.76 -23.01 28.32
CA SER A 524 15.25 -24.38 28.49
C SER A 524 16.18 -25.41 27.86
N ARG A 525 16.71 -25.13 26.66
CA ARG A 525 17.63 -26.02 25.93
C ARG A 525 18.98 -26.13 26.63
N ASP A 526 19.54 -25.01 27.06
CA ASP A 526 20.85 -24.96 27.72
C ASP A 526 20.80 -25.72 29.05
N ARG A 527 19.76 -25.47 29.85
CA ARG A 527 19.60 -26.07 31.18
C ARG A 527 19.28 -27.57 31.14
N SER A 528 18.62 -28.03 30.08
CA SER A 528 18.35 -29.46 29.85
C SER A 528 19.42 -30.17 29.02
N ILE A 529 20.59 -29.54 28.80
CA ILE A 529 21.73 -30.13 28.09
C ILE A 529 21.33 -30.60 26.67
N GLY A 530 20.64 -29.74 25.94
CA GLY A 530 20.16 -30.02 24.58
C GLY A 530 18.75 -30.62 24.49
N GLY A 531 18.02 -30.64 25.61
CA GLY A 531 16.61 -30.98 25.67
C GLY A 531 15.70 -29.81 25.27
N ARG A 532 14.50 -29.76 25.85
CA ARG A 532 13.51 -28.70 25.53
C ARG A 532 12.49 -28.51 26.65
N LEU A 533 11.67 -27.47 26.53
CA LEU A 533 10.50 -27.29 27.39
C LEU A 533 9.46 -28.41 27.16
N ASN A 534 8.85 -28.89 28.23
CA ASN A 534 7.78 -29.87 28.22
C ASN A 534 6.44 -29.23 27.81
N TYR A 535 6.24 -29.06 26.50
CA TYR A 535 5.02 -28.46 25.97
C TYR A 535 3.75 -29.28 26.26
N LEU A 536 3.85 -30.61 26.39
CA LEU A 536 2.69 -31.44 26.72
C LEU A 536 2.18 -31.17 28.13
N ARG A 537 3.07 -30.91 29.09
CA ARG A 537 2.68 -30.49 30.44
C ARG A 537 1.89 -29.18 30.40
N ILE A 538 2.35 -28.20 29.63
CA ILE A 538 1.69 -26.89 29.46
C ILE A 538 0.32 -27.06 28.77
N TRP A 539 0.24 -27.91 27.75
CA TRP A 539 -1.02 -28.29 27.13
C TRP A 539 -1.98 -28.95 28.13
N GLN A 540 -1.51 -29.84 29.00
CA GLN A 540 -2.38 -30.48 30.00
C GLN A 540 -2.95 -29.46 31.00
N MET A 541 -2.13 -28.49 31.43
CA MET A 541 -2.55 -27.44 32.37
C MET A 541 -3.39 -26.34 31.70
N GLN A 542 -3.31 -26.20 30.37
CA GLN A 542 -3.89 -25.09 29.60
C GLN A 542 -3.52 -23.70 30.16
N SER A 543 -2.36 -23.62 30.81
CA SER A 543 -1.81 -22.43 31.46
C SER A 543 -0.29 -22.55 31.53
N ALA A 544 0.41 -21.41 31.60
CA ALA A 544 1.84 -21.38 31.88
C ALA A 544 2.14 -21.91 33.29
N GLY A 545 1.24 -21.70 34.25
CA GLY A 545 1.45 -22.01 35.66
C GLY A 545 2.40 -21.02 36.34
N SER A 546 2.34 -20.96 37.67
CA SER A 546 3.03 -19.92 38.46
C SER A 546 4.55 -19.90 38.23
N VAL A 547 5.21 -21.05 38.19
CA VAL A 547 6.66 -21.15 38.01
C VAL A 547 7.11 -20.54 36.67
N LEU A 548 6.46 -20.91 35.56
CA LEU A 548 6.81 -20.35 34.26
C LEU A 548 6.40 -18.88 34.14
N GLU A 549 5.31 -18.45 34.78
CA GLU A 549 4.95 -17.03 34.80
C GLU A 549 6.00 -16.17 35.51
N VAL A 550 6.52 -16.61 36.66
CA VAL A 550 7.61 -15.90 37.36
C VAL A 550 8.88 -15.92 36.51
N GLN A 551 9.23 -17.06 35.90
CA GLN A 551 10.40 -17.15 35.03
C GLN A 551 10.28 -16.22 33.80
N LEU A 552 9.10 -16.16 33.19
CA LEU A 552 8.82 -15.27 32.05
C LEU A 552 8.87 -13.80 32.44
N ALA A 553 8.40 -13.43 33.63
CA ALA A 553 8.47 -12.06 34.12
C ALA A 553 9.93 -11.58 34.28
N LEU A 554 10.79 -12.42 34.86
CA LEU A 554 12.23 -12.13 34.99
C LEU A 554 12.91 -11.99 33.62
N ILE A 555 12.60 -12.91 32.70
CA ILE A 555 13.11 -12.84 31.33
C ILE A 555 12.64 -11.55 30.65
N ALA A 556 11.36 -11.21 30.79
CA ALA A 556 10.78 -10.04 30.13
C ALA A 556 11.40 -8.73 30.59
N GLU A 557 11.64 -8.58 31.87
CA GLU A 557 12.34 -7.41 32.41
C GLU A 557 13.77 -7.31 31.85
N ARG A 558 14.49 -8.44 31.77
CA ARG A 558 15.84 -8.46 31.20
C ARG A 558 15.83 -8.15 29.70
N MET A 559 14.90 -8.72 28.94
CA MET A 559 14.77 -8.45 27.50
C MET A 559 14.38 -7.00 27.23
N LYS A 560 13.56 -6.40 28.09
CA LYS A 560 13.29 -4.95 28.06
C LYS A 560 14.57 -4.14 28.18
N GLN A 561 15.46 -4.48 29.10
CA GLN A 561 16.75 -3.78 29.25
C GLN A 561 17.61 -3.91 27.99
N VAL A 562 17.69 -5.11 27.39
CA VAL A 562 18.45 -5.36 26.15
C VAL A 562 17.89 -4.56 24.97
N ILE A 563 16.57 -4.53 24.80
CA ILE A 563 15.91 -3.83 23.70
C ILE A 563 16.03 -2.30 23.87
N CYS A 564 15.91 -1.80 25.10
CA CYS A 564 15.98 -0.36 25.38
C CYS A 564 17.42 0.19 25.43
N THR A 565 18.44 -0.66 25.35
CA THR A 565 19.86 -0.25 25.40
C THR A 565 20.59 -0.71 24.14
N PRO A 566 20.27 -0.13 22.96
CA PRO A 566 20.96 -0.48 21.72
C PRO A 566 22.45 -0.09 21.79
N PRO A 567 23.36 -0.88 21.18
CA PRO A 567 24.80 -0.63 21.23
C PRO A 567 25.23 0.65 20.51
N LEU A 568 24.42 1.15 19.57
CA LEU A 568 24.64 2.41 18.85
C LEU A 568 23.74 3.51 19.44
N ALA A 569 24.37 4.59 19.90
CA ALA A 569 23.66 5.76 20.44
C ALA A 569 22.73 6.37 19.38
N GLY A 570 21.50 6.74 19.80
CA GLY A 570 20.48 7.33 18.92
C GLY A 570 19.64 6.32 18.11
N ARG A 571 19.96 5.01 18.15
CA ARG A 571 19.14 3.99 17.49
C ARG A 571 17.82 3.78 18.25
N SER A 572 16.70 3.72 17.53
CA SER A 572 15.39 3.42 18.14
C SER A 572 15.32 1.97 18.65
N PRO A 573 14.82 1.71 19.88
CA PRO A 573 14.61 0.36 20.42
C PRO A 573 13.78 -0.57 19.50
N SER A 574 12.76 -0.02 18.82
CA SER A 574 11.93 -0.79 17.90
C SER A 574 12.67 -1.21 16.63
N GLU A 575 13.60 -0.39 16.13
CA GLU A 575 14.44 -0.75 14.98
C GLU A 575 15.60 -1.64 15.38
N TRP A 576 16.11 -1.51 16.61
CA TRP A 576 17.09 -2.42 17.17
C TRP A 576 16.55 -3.84 17.28
N ALA A 577 15.33 -4.00 17.80
CA ALA A 577 14.69 -5.31 17.95
C ALA A 577 14.48 -6.06 16.61
N LYS A 578 14.51 -5.38 15.46
CA LYS A 578 14.36 -5.98 14.11
C LYS A 578 15.71 -6.35 13.46
N ASP A 579 16.81 -5.96 14.08
CA ASP A 579 18.17 -6.20 13.61
C ASP A 579 18.62 -7.63 13.90
N GLN A 580 19.43 -8.22 13.02
CA GLN A 580 19.99 -9.57 13.20
C GLN A 580 21.06 -9.65 14.30
N ALA A 581 21.61 -8.52 14.75
CA ALA A 581 22.57 -8.47 15.85
C ALA A 581 21.90 -8.47 17.24
N CYS A 582 20.65 -8.01 17.36
CA CYS A 582 19.95 -7.94 18.65
C CYS A 582 19.75 -9.32 19.33
N PRO A 583 19.37 -10.39 18.61
CA PRO A 583 19.28 -11.73 19.18
C PRO A 583 20.58 -12.20 19.84
N LYS A 584 21.75 -11.85 19.29
CA LYS A 584 23.05 -12.24 19.86
C LYS A 584 23.22 -11.70 21.28
N VAL A 585 22.99 -10.39 21.46
CA VAL A 585 23.06 -9.73 22.77
C VAL A 585 21.99 -10.26 23.72
N ALA A 586 20.77 -10.50 23.22
CA ALA A 586 19.69 -11.01 24.03
C ALA A 586 19.95 -12.43 24.55
N PHE A 587 20.56 -13.29 23.75
CA PHE A 587 20.80 -14.69 24.11
C PHE A 587 22.01 -14.87 25.04
N GLU A 588 22.97 -13.95 24.99
CA GLU A 588 24.09 -13.88 25.94
C GLU A 588 23.71 -13.29 27.31
N ALA A 589 22.57 -12.62 27.41
CA ALA A 589 22.12 -12.02 28.66
C ALA A 589 21.87 -13.10 29.73
N GLU A 590 22.49 -12.93 30.89
CA GLU A 590 22.28 -13.77 32.07
C GLU A 590 20.85 -13.62 32.60
N ILE A 591 20.24 -14.75 32.94
CA ILE A 591 18.87 -14.85 33.44
C ILE A 591 18.87 -15.72 34.70
N PRO A 592 18.41 -15.19 35.85
CA PRO A 592 18.18 -15.98 37.04
C PRO A 592 17.10 -17.04 36.77
N VAL A 593 17.28 -18.23 37.34
CA VAL A 593 16.32 -19.31 37.19
C VAL A 593 15.53 -19.51 38.47
N VAL A 594 14.22 -19.63 38.31
CA VAL A 594 13.25 -19.80 39.39
C VAL A 594 13.24 -21.25 39.86
N ASP A 595 13.09 -21.44 41.17
CA ASP A 595 12.93 -22.76 41.77
C ASP A 595 11.73 -23.52 41.16
N GLY A 596 11.95 -24.79 40.85
CA GLY A 596 10.95 -25.65 40.21
C GLY A 596 10.89 -25.53 38.68
N PHE A 597 11.67 -24.65 38.06
CA PHE A 597 11.72 -24.52 36.59
C PHE A 597 12.12 -25.84 35.90
N ASP A 598 13.03 -26.62 36.51
CA ASP A 598 13.49 -27.90 35.96
C ASP A 598 12.37 -28.93 35.76
N ALA A 599 11.29 -28.85 36.54
CA ALA A 599 10.14 -29.75 36.40
C ALA A 599 9.37 -29.52 35.08
N PHE A 600 9.66 -28.43 34.37
CA PHE A 600 9.09 -28.11 33.06
C PHE A 600 10.04 -28.47 31.91
N LEU A 601 11.20 -29.07 32.17
CA LEU A 601 12.17 -29.45 31.16
C LEU A 601 12.04 -30.94 30.81
N LEU A 602 12.28 -31.27 29.54
CA LEU A 602 12.44 -32.63 29.05
C LEU A 602 13.92 -32.86 28.71
N PRO A 603 14.55 -33.93 29.25
CA PRO A 603 15.89 -34.33 28.86
C PRO A 603 15.99 -34.65 27.35
N PRO A 604 17.20 -34.62 26.76
CA PRO A 604 17.39 -34.82 25.32
C PRO A 604 16.90 -36.17 24.81
N ASP A 605 17.09 -37.24 25.59
CA ASP A 605 16.73 -38.59 25.16
C ASP A 605 15.21 -38.80 25.15
N GLU A 606 14.51 -38.29 26.16
CA GLU A 606 13.04 -38.26 26.19
C GLU A 606 12.48 -37.37 25.07
N ALA A 607 13.11 -36.21 24.81
CA ALA A 607 12.70 -35.33 23.73
C ALA A 607 12.85 -36.01 22.35
N LYS A 608 13.94 -36.75 22.13
CA LYS A 608 14.17 -37.54 20.90
C LYS A 608 13.18 -38.70 20.77
N ALA A 609 12.91 -39.42 21.87
CA ALA A 609 11.92 -40.49 21.89
C ALA A 609 10.54 -39.97 21.50
N ALA A 610 10.09 -38.87 22.12
CA ALA A 610 8.81 -38.24 21.78
C ALA A 610 8.72 -37.83 20.30
N ILE A 611 9.80 -37.30 19.71
CA ILE A 611 9.82 -36.95 18.27
C ILE A 611 9.70 -38.20 17.40
N ARG A 612 10.40 -39.28 17.74
CA ARG A 612 10.33 -40.55 17.01
C ARG A 612 8.92 -41.13 17.05
N ASP A 613 8.31 -41.14 18.23
CA ASP A 613 7.00 -41.73 18.45
C ASP A 613 5.92 -40.91 17.73
N ALA A 614 5.97 -39.57 17.83
CA ALA A 614 5.10 -38.67 17.06
C ALA A 614 5.26 -38.84 15.54
N ARG A 615 6.49 -39.11 15.05
CA ARG A 615 6.71 -39.39 13.63
C ARG A 615 6.09 -40.72 13.20
N ALA A 616 6.12 -41.73 14.06
CA ALA A 616 5.54 -43.03 13.78
C ALA A 616 4.01 -42.94 13.74
N GLU A 617 3.40 -42.32 14.74
CA GLU A 617 1.96 -42.05 14.79
C GLU A 617 1.51 -41.21 13.59
N GLY A 618 2.22 -40.12 13.29
CA GLY A 618 1.89 -39.25 12.16
C GLY A 618 1.96 -39.95 10.80
N ARG A 619 2.82 -40.97 10.62
CA ARG A 619 2.84 -41.78 9.38
C ARG A 619 1.61 -42.66 9.27
N ILE A 620 1.17 -43.25 10.37
CA ILE A 620 -0.04 -44.07 10.42
C ILE A 620 -1.26 -43.21 10.11
N ASP A 621 -1.38 -42.05 10.75
CA ASP A 621 -2.48 -41.11 10.52
C ASP A 621 -2.52 -40.58 9.07
N ASP A 622 -1.35 -40.24 8.51
CA ASP A 622 -1.25 -39.79 7.13
C ASP A 622 -1.65 -40.91 6.15
N GLY A 623 -1.25 -42.16 6.42
CA GLY A 623 -1.67 -43.34 5.66
C GLY A 623 -3.18 -43.56 5.72
N ILE A 624 -3.78 -43.58 6.91
CA ILE A 624 -5.24 -43.72 7.11
C ILE A 624 -5.99 -42.61 6.38
N ARG A 625 -5.52 -41.37 6.46
CA ARG A 625 -6.15 -40.23 5.78
C ARG A 625 -6.06 -40.38 4.27
N ALA A 626 -4.91 -40.80 3.73
CA ALA A 626 -4.74 -41.04 2.31
C ALA A 626 -5.71 -42.13 1.82
N VAL A 627 -5.82 -43.24 2.56
CA VAL A 627 -6.76 -44.33 2.24
C VAL A 627 -8.20 -43.82 2.29
N SER A 628 -8.59 -43.10 3.33
CA SER A 628 -9.95 -42.55 3.47
C SER A 628 -10.30 -41.59 2.33
N GLU A 629 -9.36 -40.69 1.97
CA GLU A 629 -9.55 -39.76 0.87
C GLU A 629 -9.66 -40.48 -0.48
N VAL A 630 -8.88 -41.54 -0.70
CA VAL A 630 -8.98 -42.34 -1.91
C VAL A 630 -10.31 -43.09 -1.99
N MET A 631 -10.74 -43.66 -0.86
CA MET A 631 -11.99 -44.43 -0.75
C MET A 631 -13.25 -43.55 -0.78
N SER A 632 -13.16 -42.26 -0.44
CA SER A 632 -14.30 -41.33 -0.51
C SER A 632 -14.68 -40.94 -1.93
N ARG A 633 -13.84 -41.25 -2.93
CA ARG A 633 -14.11 -41.00 -4.35
C ARG A 633 -14.74 -42.22 -5.00
N SER A 634 -15.63 -41.98 -5.96
CA SER A 634 -16.32 -43.06 -6.67
C SER A 634 -15.38 -43.83 -7.59
N VAL A 635 -15.72 -45.08 -7.89
CA VAL A 635 -15.05 -45.90 -8.91
C VAL A 635 -15.00 -45.17 -10.25
N ALA A 636 -16.08 -44.48 -10.62
CA ALA A 636 -16.16 -43.69 -11.85
C ALA A 636 -15.14 -42.53 -11.88
N SER A 637 -14.91 -41.86 -10.75
CA SER A 637 -13.89 -40.81 -10.63
C SER A 637 -12.49 -41.37 -10.88
N TRP A 638 -12.16 -42.53 -10.30
CA TRP A 638 -10.86 -43.17 -10.54
C TRP A 638 -10.67 -43.71 -11.95
N ILE A 639 -11.75 -44.15 -12.62
CA ILE A 639 -11.72 -44.48 -14.05
C ILE A 639 -11.40 -43.24 -14.89
N ALA A 640 -12.05 -42.10 -14.61
CA ALA A 640 -11.78 -40.85 -15.30
C ALA A 640 -10.33 -40.37 -15.10
N VAL A 641 -9.79 -40.48 -13.87
CA VAL A 641 -8.37 -40.19 -13.58
C VAL A 641 -7.45 -41.09 -14.39
N ARG A 642 -7.73 -42.40 -14.47
CA ARG A 642 -6.93 -43.35 -15.26
C ARG A 642 -6.93 -42.96 -16.73
N ASP A 643 -8.10 -42.71 -17.30
CA ASP A 643 -8.25 -42.49 -18.74
C ASP A 643 -7.59 -41.17 -19.15
N TYR A 644 -7.79 -40.10 -18.37
CA TYR A 644 -7.11 -38.83 -18.57
C TYR A 644 -5.58 -38.95 -18.39
N ALA A 645 -5.11 -39.67 -17.37
CA ALA A 645 -3.69 -39.90 -17.17
C ALA A 645 -3.04 -40.66 -18.34
N LYS A 646 -3.78 -41.59 -18.98
CA LYS A 646 -3.32 -42.28 -20.20
C LYS A 646 -3.22 -41.34 -21.38
N GLU A 647 -4.26 -40.54 -21.61
CA GLU A 647 -4.31 -39.55 -22.69
C GLU A 647 -3.16 -38.53 -22.60
N MET A 648 -2.94 -37.98 -21.40
CA MET A 648 -1.90 -36.98 -21.14
C MET A 648 -0.50 -37.58 -20.91
N ARG A 649 -0.35 -38.91 -21.02
CA ARG A 649 0.92 -39.64 -20.78
C ARG A 649 1.53 -39.38 -19.38
N LEU A 650 0.67 -39.23 -18.37
CA LEU A 650 1.04 -38.99 -16.97
C LEU A 650 1.05 -40.27 -16.11
N LEU A 651 0.69 -41.41 -16.72
CA LEU A 651 0.53 -42.69 -16.03
C LEU A 651 1.81 -43.54 -16.09
N THR A 652 2.29 -44.00 -14.93
CA THR A 652 3.40 -44.98 -14.83
C THR A 652 2.90 -46.40 -14.56
N PRO A 653 3.68 -47.46 -14.85
CA PRO A 653 3.28 -48.85 -14.55
C PRO A 653 2.99 -49.12 -13.07
N GLU A 654 3.60 -48.36 -12.17
CA GLU A 654 3.32 -48.44 -10.74
C GLU A 654 2.03 -47.71 -10.35
N ASP A 655 1.69 -46.61 -11.04
CA ASP A 655 0.41 -45.92 -10.85
C ASP A 655 -0.76 -46.80 -11.31
N GLU A 656 -0.60 -47.50 -12.44
CA GLU A 656 -1.60 -48.42 -12.97
C GLU A 656 -1.83 -49.61 -12.02
N ARG A 657 -0.76 -50.14 -11.41
CA ARG A 657 -0.86 -51.15 -10.34
C ARG A 657 -1.55 -50.61 -9.08
N ALA A 658 -1.33 -49.34 -8.73
CA ALA A 658 -1.99 -48.71 -7.58
C ALA A 658 -3.47 -48.38 -7.86
N LEU A 659 -3.86 -48.12 -9.11
CA LEU A 659 -5.26 -47.88 -9.53
C LEU A 659 -6.11 -49.14 -9.52
N PHE A 660 -5.53 -50.30 -9.79
CA PHE A 660 -6.27 -51.55 -9.95
C PHE A 660 -7.26 -51.85 -8.79
N PRO A 661 -6.90 -51.73 -7.49
CA PRO A 661 -7.83 -51.88 -6.38
C PRO A 661 -9.04 -50.94 -6.45
N MET A 662 -8.87 -49.71 -6.94
CA MET A 662 -9.89 -48.66 -6.92
C MET A 662 -10.87 -48.71 -8.09
N ILE A 663 -10.51 -49.43 -9.16
CA ILE A 663 -11.35 -49.59 -10.36
C ILE A 663 -12.09 -50.94 -10.40
N THR A 664 -12.00 -51.74 -9.33
CA THR A 664 -12.77 -52.98 -9.16
C THR A 664 -14.16 -52.72 -8.60
N ASN A 665 -15.10 -53.66 -8.80
CA ASN A 665 -16.44 -53.60 -8.23
C ASN A 665 -16.71 -54.83 -7.36
N PRO A 666 -16.81 -54.70 -6.02
CA PRO A 666 -16.60 -53.48 -5.24
C PRO A 666 -15.12 -53.07 -5.17
N PRO A 667 -14.82 -51.77 -4.95
CA PRO A 667 -13.43 -51.30 -4.80
C PRO A 667 -12.78 -51.94 -3.57
N LYS A 668 -11.50 -52.30 -3.70
CA LYS A 668 -10.70 -52.88 -2.61
C LYS A 668 -9.94 -51.78 -1.87
N ILE A 669 -9.79 -51.95 -0.56
CA ILE A 669 -9.02 -51.03 0.28
C ILE A 669 -7.55 -51.04 -0.18
N PRO A 670 -6.98 -49.89 -0.60
CA PRO A 670 -5.58 -49.80 -0.99
C PRO A 670 -4.66 -49.83 0.24
N THR A 671 -3.41 -50.23 0.05
CA THR A 671 -2.35 -50.02 1.06
C THR A 671 -1.98 -48.55 1.16
N ASP A 672 -1.39 -48.11 2.28
CA ASP A 672 -0.95 -46.71 2.47
C ASP A 672 -0.11 -46.19 1.30
N ARG A 673 0.84 -47.01 0.82
CA ARG A 673 1.71 -46.68 -0.32
C ARG A 673 0.95 -46.57 -1.64
N GLN A 674 -0.10 -47.37 -1.82
CA GLN A 674 -0.99 -47.24 -2.99
C GLN A 674 -1.83 -45.97 -2.89
N ALA A 675 -2.38 -45.68 -1.71
CA ALA A 675 -3.21 -44.50 -1.51
C ALA A 675 -2.43 -43.19 -1.72
N GLU A 676 -1.24 -43.06 -1.15
CA GLU A 676 -0.35 -41.91 -1.39
C GLU A 676 -0.04 -41.72 -2.87
N ARG A 677 0.23 -42.83 -3.57
CA ARG A 677 0.53 -42.81 -5.00
C ARG A 677 -0.66 -42.35 -5.84
N LEU A 678 -1.87 -42.79 -5.49
CA LEU A 678 -3.10 -42.39 -6.15
C LEU A 678 -3.41 -40.92 -5.98
N LEU A 679 -3.18 -40.36 -4.78
CA LEU A 679 -3.32 -38.93 -4.55
C LEU A 679 -2.29 -38.11 -5.33
N ALA A 680 -1.04 -38.60 -5.44
CA ALA A 680 -0.02 -37.96 -6.26
C ALA A 680 -0.39 -37.98 -7.75
N LEU A 681 -0.93 -39.11 -8.26
CA LEU A 681 -1.43 -39.20 -9.62
C LEU A 681 -2.57 -38.21 -9.86
N LEU A 682 -3.56 -38.17 -8.96
CA LEU A 682 -4.68 -37.23 -9.04
C LEU A 682 -4.18 -35.79 -9.09
N ALA A 683 -3.22 -35.42 -8.23
CA ALA A 683 -2.63 -34.08 -8.21
C ALA A 683 -1.98 -33.72 -9.56
N ARG A 684 -1.23 -34.65 -10.19
CA ARG A 684 -0.65 -34.44 -11.53
C ARG A 684 -1.73 -34.25 -12.59
N CYS A 685 -2.80 -35.04 -12.55
CA CYS A 685 -3.92 -34.92 -13.50
C CYS A 685 -4.68 -33.59 -13.32
N THR A 686 -4.97 -33.19 -12.09
CA THR A 686 -5.62 -31.89 -11.81
C THR A 686 -4.73 -30.71 -12.23
N GLY A 687 -3.42 -30.82 -12.04
CA GLY A 687 -2.46 -29.81 -12.50
C GLY A 687 -2.38 -29.70 -14.02
N ALA A 688 -2.73 -30.76 -14.75
CA ALA A 688 -2.81 -30.76 -16.21
C ALA A 688 -4.18 -30.31 -16.76
N GLY A 689 -5.17 -30.07 -15.89
CA GLY A 689 -6.49 -29.53 -16.27
C GLY A 689 -7.68 -30.47 -16.03
N LEU A 690 -7.48 -31.64 -15.41
CA LEU A 690 -8.57 -32.54 -15.07
C LEU A 690 -9.42 -31.98 -13.92
N SER A 691 -10.75 -31.99 -14.08
CA SER A 691 -11.73 -31.71 -13.02
C SER A 691 -12.56 -32.97 -12.75
N VAL A 692 -12.39 -33.58 -11.56
CA VAL A 692 -13.10 -34.80 -11.12
C VAL A 692 -13.50 -34.71 -9.66
#